data_AF-A0A9J7JWS3-F1
#
_entry.id   AF-A0A9J7JWS3-F1
#
_cell.length_a   1.000
_cell.length_b   1.000
_cell.length_c   1.000
_cell.angle_alpha   90.00
_cell.angle_beta   90.00
_cell.angle_gamma   90.00
#
_symmetry.space_group_name_H-M   'P 1'
#
loop_
_entity.id
_entity.type
_entity.pdbx_description
1 polymer ?
#
loop_
_entity_poly.entity_id
_entity_poly.type
_entity_poly.pdbx_seq_one_letter_code
_entity_poly.pdbx_strand_id
1 'polypeptide(L)'
;MWPPRFPPPHPGMSEETRQSKLAAAKKKLREYQQKNSPGVPAGAKKKKKIKNGSSPEKTTANDCQSPEDSHDAGNSSNLMEETKTFSSTESLRQLSQQLNGLVSESTSYINGEGLTSSNMKELESRYQELAVALDSSYVTNKQLSSTIEELKQQNQDTLDQLEKEKRDYQQKLAKEQGALREQLQVHIQTIGILVSEKAELQTALAHTQQAARQKAGESEDLASRLQSSRQRVGELERTLSTVSTQQKQADKYNKDLTKERDALKLELYKNNKNNEDLKQQNSELEEKLRVLVAEKAAAQSGVEDLQKKLEMSELLLQQFSSQSEASDSNQQLQHAMEERAQLETHVGQLMESLKQLQMERDQYAENLKGESAMWQQRVQQMAEQVHTLKEEKEHRESQVQELETSLAELRSQMEEPPPPPPPAGPSEVEQRLQGEVEQLQKELENLTEQLRAQVQDNESLSHLNREQEERLLELERAAERWSEQTEERKQILESMQSDRTTISRALSQNRELKEQLAELQNGFVRLTNENMEITSALQSEQHVKKELAKKLGELQERLGELKETVELKSQEAQSLQEQRDQCLSHLQQYAAAYQQHLAAYEQLTSEKEAVHKQLLLQTQLMDQLQHEEVQSKMAAEMARQELQKTQERLEATSQENQQLQAQLSLLALPGEGDEEQEEQEEEAPRPSLTIPEDLDSKEAMVAFFNTAIASAEEEQTRLRVQLREQKARCRSLAHLSTPVQSKIPSNVSDSVSEESNQALHVAMEKLQSRFLEVMQEKVELKERVEELEHCCIQLSGETDTIGEYIALYQNQRAVLKARHLEKEEYISRLAQDKEEMKIKLLELQELVLRLVNERNEWQGKFLAVSQNPVDVPTPVPTGSQGFGAADQQGDLREVSLADSIEPAQGAPGALTPPENPTAQQIMQLLREIQNPQERPGLGSNPCIPFFYRADENDEVKIMVV
;
A
#
# COMPACT_ATOMS: atom_id res chain seq x y z
N MET A 1 -25.77 11.28 40.42
CA MET A 1 -26.11 12.19 39.30
C MET A 1 -25.04 12.08 38.23
N TRP A 2 -25.30 11.33 37.15
CA TRP A 2 -24.46 11.22 35.95
C TRP A 2 -25.39 11.29 34.73
N PRO A 3 -25.00 11.90 33.59
CA PRO A 3 -25.90 12.14 32.46
C PRO A 3 -26.05 10.92 31.51
N PRO A 4 -27.16 10.80 30.75
CA PRO A 4 -27.36 9.72 29.78
C PRO A 4 -26.56 9.95 28.50
N ARG A 5 -25.79 8.95 28.04
CA ARG A 5 -25.09 8.98 26.74
C ARG A 5 -25.90 8.37 25.60
N PHE A 6 -26.92 9.05 25.09
CA PHE A 6 -27.45 8.80 23.74
C PHE A 6 -28.02 10.10 23.13
N PRO A 7 -27.65 10.47 21.88
CA PRO A 7 -28.35 11.51 21.15
C PRO A 7 -29.72 11.00 20.66
N PRO A 8 -30.73 11.87 20.50
CA PRO A 8 -32.00 11.47 19.90
C PRO A 8 -31.83 11.16 18.41
N PRO A 9 -32.62 10.24 17.83
CA PRO A 9 -32.62 10.02 16.39
C PRO A 9 -33.08 11.30 15.67
N HIS A 10 -32.41 11.65 14.56
CA HIS A 10 -32.84 12.77 13.73
C HIS A 10 -34.28 12.58 13.23
N PRO A 11 -35.10 13.65 13.18
CA PRO A 11 -36.44 13.56 12.61
C PRO A 11 -36.34 13.19 11.13
N GLY A 12 -36.77 11.97 10.79
CA GLY A 12 -36.81 11.49 9.41
C GLY A 12 -37.68 12.41 8.56
N MET A 13 -37.19 12.82 7.39
CA MET A 13 -38.00 13.63 6.46
C MET A 13 -39.31 12.91 6.13
N SER A 14 -40.44 13.61 6.23
CA SER A 14 -41.75 13.05 5.91
C SER A 14 -41.78 12.48 4.49
N GLU A 15 -42.63 11.47 4.28
CA GLU A 15 -42.66 10.80 2.99
C GLU A 15 -43.07 11.74 1.85
N GLU A 16 -43.94 12.72 2.10
CA GLU A 16 -44.24 13.83 1.19
C GLU A 16 -43.01 14.68 0.86
N THR A 17 -42.15 14.99 1.84
CA THR A 17 -40.90 15.73 1.62
C THR A 17 -39.95 14.93 0.73
N ARG A 18 -39.88 13.61 0.93
CA ARG A 18 -39.10 12.68 0.09
C ARG A 18 -39.68 12.59 -1.32
N GLN A 19 -41.00 12.42 -1.48
CA GLN A 19 -41.67 12.35 -2.78
C GLN A 19 -41.56 13.67 -3.55
N SER A 20 -41.73 14.82 -2.90
CA SER A 20 -41.57 16.15 -3.49
C SER A 20 -40.14 16.40 -4.00
N LYS A 21 -39.12 16.09 -3.20
CA LYS A 21 -37.71 16.16 -3.63
C LYS A 21 -37.42 15.21 -4.80
N LEU A 22 -38.00 14.02 -4.81
CA LEU A 22 -37.83 13.01 -5.87
C LEU A 22 -38.57 13.41 -7.17
N ALA A 23 -39.72 14.09 -7.06
CA ALA A 23 -40.41 14.71 -8.20
C ALA A 23 -39.62 15.88 -8.79
N ALA A 24 -39.06 16.76 -7.95
CA ALA A 24 -38.18 17.84 -8.39
C ALA A 24 -36.90 17.32 -9.07
N ALA A 25 -36.30 16.25 -8.54
CA ALA A 25 -35.17 15.56 -9.18
C ALA A 25 -35.55 14.97 -10.55
N LYS A 26 -36.71 14.29 -10.64
CA LYS A 26 -37.24 13.77 -11.91
C LYS A 26 -37.54 14.88 -12.93
N LYS A 27 -37.98 16.06 -12.49
CA LYS A 27 -38.17 17.22 -13.37
C LYS A 27 -36.84 17.73 -13.92
N LYS A 28 -35.85 17.96 -13.06
CA LYS A 28 -34.49 18.37 -13.48
C LYS A 28 -33.84 17.35 -14.41
N LEU A 29 -34.03 16.04 -14.16
CA LEU A 29 -33.53 14.98 -15.02
C LEU A 29 -34.17 15.02 -16.42
N ARG A 30 -35.49 15.26 -16.53
CA ARG A 30 -36.16 15.47 -17.82
C ARG A 30 -35.66 16.72 -18.53
N GLU A 31 -35.53 17.85 -17.82
CA GLU A 31 -35.02 19.11 -18.38
C GLU A 31 -33.56 18.95 -18.89
N TYR A 32 -32.75 18.12 -18.23
CA TYR A 32 -31.39 17.78 -18.68
C TYR A 32 -31.39 16.86 -19.91
N GLN A 33 -32.17 15.78 -19.90
CA GLN A 33 -32.32 14.86 -21.04
C GLN A 33 -32.88 15.56 -22.29
N GLN A 34 -33.82 16.50 -22.11
CA GLN A 34 -34.43 17.27 -23.19
C GLN A 34 -33.50 18.33 -23.79
N LYS A 35 -32.46 18.78 -23.07
CA LYS A 35 -31.41 19.66 -23.58
C LYS A 35 -30.27 18.91 -24.29
N ASN A 36 -30.02 17.65 -23.92
CA ASN A 36 -28.84 16.89 -24.36
C ASN A 36 -29.15 15.71 -25.30
N SER A 37 -30.32 15.69 -25.94
CA SER A 37 -30.69 14.66 -26.94
C SER A 37 -30.48 15.17 -28.38
N PRO A 38 -29.64 14.54 -29.22
CA PRO A 38 -29.45 14.97 -30.61
C PRO A 38 -30.67 14.64 -31.48
N GLY A 39 -31.17 15.63 -32.22
CA GLY A 39 -32.36 15.50 -33.06
C GLY A 39 -32.07 14.90 -34.44
N VAL A 40 -32.67 13.75 -34.75
CA VAL A 40 -32.71 13.13 -36.08
C VAL A 40 -34.17 12.68 -36.34
N PRO A 41 -34.77 12.91 -37.52
CA PRO A 41 -36.23 12.96 -37.66
C PRO A 41 -36.95 11.60 -37.71
N ALA A 42 -38.23 11.62 -37.31
CA ALA A 42 -39.08 10.43 -37.26
C ALA A 42 -39.55 9.97 -38.66
N GLY A 43 -39.04 8.83 -39.12
CA GLY A 43 -39.44 8.22 -40.41
C GLY A 43 -40.79 7.49 -40.36
N ALA A 44 -41.86 8.14 -40.81
CA ALA A 44 -43.20 7.56 -40.87
C ALA A 44 -43.42 6.64 -42.10
N LYS A 45 -43.22 5.32 -41.94
CA LYS A 45 -43.49 4.34 -43.01
C LYS A 45 -45.01 4.17 -43.27
N LYS A 46 -45.50 4.54 -44.45
CA LYS A 46 -46.79 4.04 -44.99
C LYS A 46 -46.67 3.52 -46.43
N LYS A 47 -47.31 2.38 -46.65
CA LYS A 47 -47.27 1.53 -47.85
C LYS A 47 -47.78 2.25 -49.11
N LYS A 48 -47.10 2.06 -50.26
CA LYS A 48 -47.79 1.62 -51.49
C LYS A 48 -46.85 0.82 -52.40
N LYS A 49 -47.43 -0.15 -53.11
CA LYS A 49 -46.79 -1.06 -54.09
C LYS A 49 -47.56 -0.93 -55.39
N ILE A 50 -46.91 -0.54 -56.48
CA ILE A 50 -47.42 -0.49 -57.87
C ILE A 50 -46.25 -0.79 -58.83
N LYS A 51 -46.56 -1.13 -60.08
CA LYS A 51 -45.70 -1.86 -61.02
C LYS A 51 -45.97 -1.41 -62.47
N ASN A 52 -44.93 -1.40 -63.32
CA ASN A 52 -44.91 -1.24 -64.80
C ASN A 52 -45.24 0.14 -65.41
N GLY A 53 -44.60 0.41 -66.57
CA GLY A 53 -44.90 1.50 -67.53
C GLY A 53 -44.11 2.81 -67.30
N SER A 54 -43.52 3.47 -68.31
CA SER A 54 -43.30 3.12 -69.73
C SER A 54 -42.06 3.85 -70.31
N SER A 55 -41.52 3.33 -71.42
CA SER A 55 -40.41 3.89 -72.24
C SER A 55 -40.87 5.06 -73.15
N PRO A 56 -40.05 5.71 -74.05
CA PRO A 56 -38.68 5.37 -74.53
C PRO A 56 -37.70 6.55 -74.88
N GLU A 57 -36.56 6.23 -75.52
CA GLU A 57 -35.67 7.12 -76.36
C GLU A 57 -34.84 8.26 -75.67
N LYS A 58 -33.68 8.77 -76.16
CA LYS A 58 -32.71 8.37 -77.22
C LYS A 58 -31.30 9.00 -77.02
N THR A 59 -30.26 8.33 -77.55
CA THR A 59 -28.93 8.78 -78.07
C THR A 59 -28.24 10.12 -77.72
N THR A 60 -26.96 9.98 -77.30
CA THR A 60 -25.71 10.70 -77.71
C THR A 60 -25.40 12.20 -77.41
N ALA A 61 -24.27 12.37 -76.71
CA ALA A 61 -23.10 13.25 -77.00
C ALA A 61 -23.12 14.79 -76.75
N ASN A 62 -21.92 15.27 -76.35
CA ASN A 62 -21.32 16.62 -76.39
C ASN A 62 -22.02 17.86 -75.79
N ASP A 63 -21.33 18.41 -74.78
CA ASP A 63 -20.90 19.82 -74.62
C ASP A 63 -21.86 21.02 -74.42
N CYS A 64 -21.27 22.07 -73.84
CA CYS A 64 -21.69 23.49 -73.76
C CYS A 64 -22.87 23.97 -72.85
N GLN A 65 -22.47 24.70 -71.81
CA GLN A 65 -22.87 26.09 -71.44
C GLN A 65 -24.22 26.44 -70.78
N SER A 66 -24.08 27.10 -69.59
CA SER A 66 -24.82 28.28 -69.07
C SER A 66 -26.35 28.15 -68.79
N PRO A 67 -26.98 29.04 -67.97
CA PRO A 67 -27.00 30.53 -68.01
C PRO A 67 -26.15 31.17 -66.88
N GLU A 68 -25.72 32.45 -66.88
CA GLU A 68 -26.44 33.76 -67.03
C GLU A 68 -27.43 34.02 -65.85
N ASP A 69 -27.56 35.22 -65.28
CA ASP A 69 -27.01 36.57 -65.59
C ASP A 69 -27.05 37.44 -64.28
N SER A 70 -26.69 38.73 -64.16
CA SER A 70 -26.39 39.82 -65.12
C SER A 70 -25.74 41.06 -64.46
N HIS A 71 -24.85 41.74 -65.20
CA HIS A 71 -24.50 43.20 -65.16
C HIS A 71 -23.92 43.81 -63.86
N ASP A 72 -23.18 44.93 -63.84
CA ASP A 72 -22.67 45.88 -64.88
C ASP A 72 -21.41 46.57 -64.28
N ALA A 73 -20.48 47.25 -64.95
CA ALA A 73 -20.08 47.41 -66.36
C ALA A 73 -18.52 47.55 -66.31
N GLY A 74 -17.71 47.32 -67.34
CA GLY A 74 -17.98 47.49 -68.77
C GLY A 74 -17.37 48.79 -69.29
N ASN A 75 -16.03 48.95 -69.27
CA ASN A 75 -15.37 49.87 -70.21
C ASN A 75 -13.91 49.52 -70.54
N SER A 76 -13.71 48.73 -71.60
CA SER A 76 -12.46 48.63 -72.35
C SER A 76 -12.43 49.63 -73.52
N SER A 77 -12.50 50.93 -73.22
CA SER A 77 -12.37 51.98 -74.24
C SER A 77 -10.90 52.27 -74.57
N ASN A 78 -10.47 51.81 -75.74
CA ASN A 78 -10.20 52.68 -76.88
C ASN A 78 -9.70 54.12 -76.58
N LEU A 79 -8.42 54.23 -76.23
CA LEU A 79 -7.51 55.33 -76.56
C LEU A 79 -6.10 54.70 -76.49
N MET A 80 -5.39 54.41 -77.59
CA MET A 80 -4.96 55.31 -78.69
C MET A 80 -4.27 56.57 -78.17
N GLU A 81 -3.24 56.39 -77.33
CA GLU A 81 -2.28 57.45 -77.01
C GLU A 81 -1.18 57.51 -78.08
N GLU A 82 -0.81 58.73 -78.49
CA GLU A 82 -0.23 59.02 -79.81
C GLU A 82 1.26 58.63 -79.98
N THR A 83 1.57 57.32 -80.03
CA THR A 83 2.75 56.87 -80.81
C THR A 83 2.47 57.11 -82.29
N LYS A 84 2.84 58.32 -82.73
CA LYS A 84 2.43 58.97 -83.99
C LYS A 84 3.03 58.28 -85.22
N THR A 85 2.53 57.09 -85.53
CA THR A 85 2.83 56.35 -86.76
C THR A 85 2.55 57.24 -87.97
N PHE A 86 3.56 57.36 -88.82
CA PHE A 86 3.65 58.28 -89.96
C PHE A 86 2.33 58.41 -90.74
N SER A 87 1.72 59.61 -90.72
CA SER A 87 0.72 60.00 -91.72
C SER A 87 1.41 60.33 -93.04
N SER A 88 2.08 59.33 -93.62
CA SER A 88 2.77 59.42 -94.91
C SER A 88 1.83 59.86 -96.03
N THR A 89 0.52 59.64 -95.88
CA THR A 89 -0.53 60.09 -96.80
C THR A 89 -0.79 61.60 -96.76
N GLU A 90 -0.77 62.25 -95.60
CA GLU A 90 -0.91 63.72 -95.53
C GLU A 90 0.37 64.38 -96.07
N SER A 91 1.54 63.86 -95.68
CA SER A 91 2.83 64.34 -96.20
C SER A 91 2.96 64.12 -97.71
N LEU A 92 2.51 63.00 -98.27
CA LEU A 92 2.45 62.77 -99.71
C LEU A 92 1.44 63.70 -100.41
N ARG A 93 0.33 64.07 -99.75
CA ARG A 93 -0.65 65.02 -100.30
C ARG A 93 -0.07 66.44 -100.36
N GLN A 94 0.65 66.84 -99.32
CA GLN A 94 1.32 68.15 -99.24
C GLN A 94 2.50 68.25 -100.22
N LEU A 95 3.31 67.19 -100.33
CA LEU A 95 4.36 67.08 -101.36
C LEU A 95 3.78 67.01 -102.78
N SER A 96 2.63 66.37 -102.99
CA SER A 96 1.92 66.36 -104.28
C SER A 96 1.44 67.75 -104.70
N GLN A 97 0.92 68.54 -103.75
CA GLN A 97 0.56 69.94 -104.00
C GLN A 97 1.79 70.81 -104.30
N GLN A 98 2.91 70.59 -103.60
CA GLN A 98 4.17 71.30 -103.87
C GLN A 98 4.81 70.90 -105.22
N LEU A 99 4.74 69.62 -105.62
CA LEU A 99 5.18 69.19 -106.95
C LEU A 99 4.32 69.82 -108.07
N ASN A 100 2.99 69.86 -107.92
CA ASN A 100 2.13 70.52 -108.91
C ASN A 100 2.42 72.02 -109.06
N GLY A 101 2.85 72.69 -107.97
CA GLY A 101 3.37 74.06 -108.05
C GLY A 101 4.64 74.14 -108.90
N LEU A 102 5.64 73.30 -108.59
CA LEU A 102 6.96 73.31 -109.25
C LEU A 102 6.97 72.78 -110.69
N VAL A 103 5.95 72.04 -111.13
CA VAL A 103 5.80 71.56 -112.52
C VAL A 103 5.15 72.62 -113.44
N SER A 104 4.63 73.72 -112.88
CA SER A 104 3.94 74.76 -113.66
C SER A 104 4.88 75.72 -114.42
N GLU A 105 6.17 75.80 -114.07
CA GLU A 105 7.16 76.67 -114.75
C GLU A 105 7.89 75.96 -115.91
N SER A 106 7.12 75.50 -116.90
CA SER A 106 7.67 74.92 -118.13
C SER A 106 8.16 75.99 -119.12
N THR A 107 9.45 76.33 -119.02
CA THR A 107 10.36 76.73 -120.11
C THR A 107 9.84 77.64 -121.24
N SER A 108 10.29 78.90 -121.26
CA SER A 108 10.30 79.76 -122.45
C SER A 108 11.73 80.16 -122.87
N TYR A 109 12.57 79.16 -123.19
CA TYR A 109 13.85 79.39 -123.87
C TYR A 109 13.61 79.90 -125.29
N ILE A 110 13.75 81.22 -125.51
CA ILE A 110 13.91 81.83 -126.84
C ILE A 110 15.12 82.78 -126.80
N ASN A 111 15.96 82.69 -127.84
CA ASN A 111 17.19 83.47 -128.01
C ASN A 111 16.93 84.99 -128.11
N GLY A 112 17.93 85.81 -127.75
CA GLY A 112 18.16 87.07 -128.47
C GLY A 112 18.71 88.26 -127.67
N GLU A 113 20.04 88.37 -127.60
CA GLU A 113 20.80 89.64 -127.47
C GLU A 113 20.64 90.51 -126.18
N GLY A 114 21.54 91.49 -126.00
CA GLY A 114 21.34 92.62 -125.07
C GLY A 114 22.08 92.62 -123.71
N LEU A 115 23.39 92.88 -123.70
CA LEU A 115 24.17 93.17 -122.47
C LEU A 115 23.76 94.50 -121.81
N THR A 116 23.56 94.54 -120.48
CA THR A 116 23.80 95.75 -119.64
C THR A 116 24.11 95.40 -118.17
N SER A 117 24.65 96.37 -117.42
CA SER A 117 25.34 96.21 -116.13
C SER A 117 24.46 95.90 -114.89
N SER A 118 23.15 95.65 -115.03
CA SER A 118 22.24 95.57 -113.86
C SER A 118 22.43 94.30 -113.02
N ASN A 119 22.64 93.15 -113.67
CA ASN A 119 22.55 91.82 -113.04
C ASN A 119 23.51 91.58 -111.87
N MET A 120 24.63 92.31 -111.77
CA MET A 120 25.65 92.03 -110.76
C MET A 120 25.16 92.33 -109.34
N LYS A 121 24.36 93.38 -109.14
CA LYS A 121 23.84 93.75 -107.81
C LYS A 121 22.67 92.89 -107.36
N GLU A 122 21.81 92.45 -108.28
CA GLU A 122 20.73 91.49 -107.95
C GLU A 122 21.32 90.12 -107.59
N LEU A 123 22.38 89.69 -108.29
CA LEU A 123 23.11 88.48 -107.96
C LEU A 123 23.81 88.59 -106.59
N GLU A 124 24.42 89.73 -106.28
CA GLU A 124 25.03 90.02 -104.99
C GLU A 124 23.99 90.03 -103.84
N SER A 125 22.83 90.68 -104.03
CA SER A 125 21.72 90.63 -103.05
C SER A 125 21.22 89.20 -102.83
N ARG A 126 21.01 88.43 -103.91
CA ARG A 126 20.60 87.02 -103.81
C ARG A 126 21.64 86.16 -103.09
N TYR A 127 22.94 86.39 -103.28
CA TYR A 127 23.97 85.68 -102.51
C TYR A 127 23.95 86.08 -101.02
N GLN A 128 23.72 87.36 -100.70
CA GLN A 128 23.61 87.82 -99.31
C GLN A 128 22.34 87.28 -98.62
N GLU A 129 21.21 87.26 -99.32
CA GLU A 129 19.96 86.64 -98.86
C GLU A 129 20.11 85.13 -98.67
N LEU A 130 20.78 84.44 -99.61
CA LEU A 130 21.09 83.01 -99.50
C LEU A 130 22.02 82.71 -98.33
N ALA A 131 23.02 83.56 -98.06
CA ALA A 131 23.90 83.43 -96.91
C ALA A 131 23.13 83.61 -95.59
N VAL A 132 22.28 84.64 -95.47
CA VAL A 132 21.45 84.85 -94.26
C VAL A 132 20.42 83.72 -94.09
N ALA A 133 19.87 83.18 -95.17
CA ALA A 133 19.00 82.01 -95.12
C ALA A 133 19.76 80.73 -94.70
N LEU A 134 21.02 80.58 -95.14
CA LEU A 134 21.89 79.47 -94.74
C LEU A 134 22.30 79.57 -93.27
N ASP A 135 22.66 80.76 -92.79
CA ASP A 135 22.97 81.01 -91.37
C ASP A 135 21.73 80.78 -90.49
N SER A 136 20.56 81.24 -90.92
CA SER A 136 19.27 80.96 -90.25
C SER A 136 18.96 79.46 -90.24
N SER A 137 19.19 78.76 -91.35
CA SER A 137 19.07 77.30 -91.43
C SER A 137 20.09 76.59 -90.53
N TYR A 138 21.31 77.09 -90.40
CA TYR A 138 22.33 76.53 -89.53
C TYR A 138 21.98 76.73 -88.04
N VAL A 139 21.53 77.92 -87.65
CA VAL A 139 21.06 78.21 -86.28
C VAL A 139 19.85 77.34 -85.92
N THR A 140 18.86 77.23 -86.80
CA THR A 140 17.67 76.38 -86.55
C THR A 140 18.01 74.89 -86.54
N ASN A 141 18.87 74.39 -87.44
CA ASN A 141 19.37 73.01 -87.35
C ASN A 141 20.18 72.75 -86.07
N LYS A 142 20.96 73.73 -85.58
CA LYS A 142 21.68 73.61 -84.31
C LYS A 142 20.73 73.59 -83.11
N GLN A 143 19.68 74.42 -83.11
CA GLN A 143 18.62 74.39 -82.09
C GLN A 143 17.86 73.06 -82.09
N LEU A 144 17.46 72.57 -83.28
CA LEU A 144 16.83 71.25 -83.43
C LEU A 144 17.76 70.11 -83.00
N SER A 145 19.07 70.22 -83.23
CA SER A 145 20.04 69.23 -82.75
C SER A 145 20.11 69.22 -81.22
N SER A 146 20.12 70.40 -80.58
CA SER A 146 20.06 70.53 -79.11
C SER A 146 18.79 69.90 -78.56
N THR A 147 17.61 70.24 -79.10
CA THR A 147 16.35 69.67 -78.60
C THR A 147 16.22 68.17 -78.87
N ILE A 148 16.79 67.65 -79.96
CA ILE A 148 16.89 66.19 -80.19
C ILE A 148 17.81 65.52 -79.16
N GLU A 149 18.90 66.16 -78.74
CA GLU A 149 19.84 65.63 -77.74
C GLU A 149 19.26 65.71 -76.31
N GLU A 150 18.60 66.82 -75.98
CA GLU A 150 17.83 67.01 -74.74
C GLU A 150 16.68 65.98 -74.64
N LEU A 151 15.91 65.79 -75.71
CA LEU A 151 14.84 64.78 -75.75
C LEU A 151 15.39 63.34 -75.67
N LYS A 152 16.57 63.06 -76.25
CA LYS A 152 17.24 61.76 -76.07
C LYS A 152 17.62 61.53 -74.61
N GLN A 153 18.21 62.53 -73.95
CA GLN A 153 18.58 62.42 -72.54
C GLN A 153 17.33 62.21 -71.67
N GLN A 154 16.26 62.98 -71.89
CA GLN A 154 14.99 62.80 -71.16
C GLN A 154 14.36 61.41 -71.38
N ASN A 155 14.45 60.85 -72.60
CA ASN A 155 14.02 59.48 -72.87
C ASN A 155 14.92 58.45 -72.16
N GLN A 156 16.24 58.68 -72.06
CA GLN A 156 17.14 57.78 -71.31
C GLN A 156 16.87 57.86 -69.80
N ASP A 157 16.75 59.06 -69.23
CA ASP A 157 16.50 59.28 -67.80
C ASP A 157 15.16 58.64 -67.36
N THR A 158 14.13 58.74 -68.20
CA THR A 158 12.82 58.12 -67.95
C THR A 158 12.82 56.60 -68.13
N LEU A 159 13.59 56.06 -69.10
CA LEU A 159 13.81 54.62 -69.22
C LEU A 159 14.56 54.06 -68.01
N ASP A 160 15.65 54.71 -67.58
CA ASP A 160 16.46 54.29 -66.43
C ASP A 160 15.65 54.31 -65.13
N GLN A 161 14.83 55.35 -64.92
CA GLN A 161 13.91 55.45 -63.78
C GLN A 161 12.80 54.37 -63.85
N LEU A 162 12.23 54.09 -65.03
CA LEU A 162 11.22 53.02 -65.18
C LEU A 162 11.83 51.62 -64.95
N GLU A 163 13.06 51.38 -65.42
CA GLU A 163 13.75 50.12 -65.10
C GLU A 163 14.09 50.01 -63.61
N LYS A 164 14.48 51.12 -62.96
CA LYS A 164 14.74 51.16 -61.51
C LYS A 164 13.47 50.87 -60.72
N GLU A 165 12.34 51.51 -61.04
CA GLU A 165 11.05 51.22 -60.40
C GLU A 165 10.65 49.76 -60.62
N LYS A 166 10.82 49.22 -61.83
CA LYS A 166 10.59 47.80 -62.13
C LYS A 166 11.45 46.87 -61.27
N ARG A 167 12.74 47.19 -61.04
CA ARG A 167 13.63 46.46 -60.11
C ARG A 167 13.14 46.56 -58.66
N ASP A 168 12.73 47.76 -58.22
CA ASP A 168 12.22 47.99 -56.86
C ASP A 168 10.90 47.26 -56.59
N TYR A 169 9.97 47.25 -57.55
CA TYR A 169 8.73 46.46 -57.48
C TYR A 169 9.01 44.94 -57.48
N GLN A 170 9.94 44.46 -58.31
CA GLN A 170 10.37 43.07 -58.29
C GLN A 170 11.01 42.68 -56.94
N GLN A 171 11.81 43.58 -56.34
CA GLN A 171 12.41 43.33 -55.03
C GLN A 171 11.38 43.33 -53.90
N LYS A 172 10.38 44.21 -53.93
CA LYS A 172 9.24 44.20 -52.98
C LYS A 172 8.46 42.90 -53.08
N LEU A 173 8.05 42.51 -54.28
CA LEU A 173 7.33 41.26 -54.54
C LEU A 173 8.13 40.02 -54.09
N ALA A 174 9.45 40.02 -54.31
CA ALA A 174 10.32 38.93 -53.85
C ALA A 174 10.40 38.84 -52.32
N LYS A 175 10.45 39.98 -51.62
CA LYS A 175 10.42 40.05 -50.14
C LYS A 175 9.07 39.59 -49.57
N GLU A 176 7.96 40.04 -50.16
CA GLU A 176 6.60 39.64 -49.77
C GLU A 176 6.37 38.13 -49.98
N GLN A 177 6.79 37.59 -51.13
CA GLN A 177 6.77 36.14 -51.36
C GLN A 177 7.72 35.37 -50.42
N GLY A 178 8.80 35.98 -49.94
CA GLY A 178 9.68 35.40 -48.91
C GLY A 178 8.92 35.24 -47.59
N ALA A 179 8.40 36.36 -47.06
CA ALA A 179 7.63 36.37 -45.81
C ALA A 179 6.41 35.44 -45.85
N LEU A 180 5.69 35.36 -46.97
CA LEU A 180 4.57 34.42 -47.13
C LEU A 180 5.00 32.95 -47.15
N ARG A 181 6.17 32.62 -47.70
CA ARG A 181 6.74 31.26 -47.64
C ARG A 181 7.19 30.91 -46.22
N GLU A 182 7.83 31.83 -45.52
CA GLU A 182 8.24 31.67 -44.13
C GLU A 182 7.01 31.45 -43.23
N GLN A 183 5.97 32.28 -43.36
CA GLN A 183 4.71 32.13 -42.61
C GLN A 183 4.02 30.79 -42.92
N LEU A 184 3.97 30.37 -44.20
CA LEU A 184 3.43 29.07 -44.58
C LEU A 184 4.24 27.92 -43.97
N GLN A 185 5.58 28.01 -43.94
CA GLN A 185 6.44 26.99 -43.35
C GLN A 185 6.26 26.89 -41.83
N VAL A 186 6.10 28.03 -41.13
CA VAL A 186 5.74 28.05 -39.70
C VAL A 186 4.37 27.38 -39.49
N HIS A 187 3.35 27.73 -40.28
CA HIS A 187 2.03 27.10 -40.16
C HIS A 187 2.06 25.58 -40.42
N ILE A 188 2.87 25.11 -41.39
CA ILE A 188 3.07 23.67 -41.63
C ILE A 188 3.71 23.00 -40.41
N GLN A 189 4.70 23.62 -39.78
CA GLN A 189 5.32 23.11 -38.55
C GLN A 189 4.32 23.08 -37.38
N THR A 190 3.54 24.14 -37.17
CA THR A 190 2.50 24.19 -36.13
C THR A 190 1.43 23.11 -36.35
N ILE A 191 0.98 22.91 -37.59
CA ILE A 191 0.02 21.85 -37.93
C ILE A 191 0.65 20.46 -37.68
N GLY A 192 1.93 20.27 -38.01
CA GLY A 192 2.65 19.03 -37.72
C GLY A 192 2.66 18.69 -36.23
N ILE A 193 3.03 19.65 -35.38
CA ILE A 193 3.06 19.50 -33.91
C ILE A 193 1.65 19.18 -33.37
N LEU A 194 0.64 19.94 -33.78
CA LEU A 194 -0.75 19.71 -33.35
C LEU A 194 -1.30 18.34 -33.80
N VAL A 195 -0.82 17.80 -34.92
CA VAL A 195 -1.19 16.46 -35.40
C VAL A 195 -0.48 15.36 -34.61
N SER A 196 0.80 15.51 -34.26
CA SER A 196 1.51 14.56 -33.39
C SER A 196 0.94 14.57 -31.96
N GLU A 197 0.76 15.74 -31.35
CA GLU A 197 0.15 15.88 -30.02
C GLU A 197 -1.24 15.25 -29.98
N LYS A 198 -2.07 15.48 -31.01
CA LYS A 198 -3.39 14.86 -31.13
C LYS A 198 -3.30 13.32 -31.24
N ALA A 199 -2.35 12.80 -32.00
CA ALA A 199 -2.16 11.35 -32.15
C ALA A 199 -1.69 10.68 -30.84
N GLU A 200 -0.77 11.33 -30.13
CA GLU A 200 -0.26 10.91 -28.82
C GLU A 200 -1.39 10.94 -27.76
N LEU A 201 -2.13 12.05 -27.67
CA LEU A 201 -3.28 12.19 -26.77
C LEU A 201 -4.39 11.18 -27.08
N GLN A 202 -4.68 10.93 -28.36
CA GLN A 202 -5.65 9.91 -28.78
C GLN A 202 -5.20 8.49 -28.42
N THR A 203 -3.89 8.22 -28.48
CA THR A 203 -3.29 6.94 -28.08
C THR A 203 -3.32 6.77 -26.56
N ALA A 204 -2.93 7.79 -25.79
CA ALA A 204 -3.02 7.81 -24.34
C ALA A 204 -4.48 7.66 -23.84
N LEU A 205 -5.44 8.29 -24.53
CA LEU A 205 -6.88 8.13 -24.26
C LEU A 205 -7.36 6.70 -24.53
N ALA A 206 -6.89 6.05 -25.59
CA ALA A 206 -7.23 4.66 -25.88
C ALA A 206 -6.67 3.69 -24.81
N HIS A 207 -5.39 3.87 -24.41
CA HIS A 207 -4.78 3.06 -23.35
C HIS A 207 -5.46 3.26 -21.99
N THR A 208 -5.74 4.51 -21.58
CA THR A 208 -6.41 4.79 -20.30
C THR A 208 -7.86 4.28 -20.28
N GLN A 209 -8.61 4.39 -21.38
CA GLN A 209 -9.92 3.74 -21.49
C GLN A 209 -9.84 2.21 -21.39
N GLN A 210 -8.82 1.58 -21.99
CA GLN A 210 -8.68 0.13 -21.93
C GLN A 210 -8.30 -0.35 -20.52
N ALA A 211 -7.38 0.34 -19.85
CA ALA A 211 -7.04 0.08 -18.45
C ALA A 211 -8.25 0.26 -17.53
N ALA A 212 -9.09 1.29 -17.76
CA ALA A 212 -10.32 1.49 -17.02
C ALA A 212 -11.34 0.35 -17.23
N ARG A 213 -11.48 -0.18 -18.46
CA ARG A 213 -12.32 -1.37 -18.73
C ARG A 213 -11.80 -2.62 -18.03
N GLN A 214 -10.48 -2.84 -18.03
CA GLN A 214 -9.85 -3.95 -17.32
C GLN A 214 -10.09 -3.86 -15.81
N LYS A 215 -9.90 -2.69 -15.20
CA LYS A 215 -10.17 -2.47 -13.77
C LYS A 215 -11.66 -2.53 -13.40
N ALA A 216 -12.56 -2.20 -14.31
CA ALA A 216 -13.99 -2.48 -14.12
C ALA A 216 -14.26 -4.00 -14.05
N GLY A 217 -13.75 -4.79 -14.99
CA GLY A 217 -13.88 -6.25 -14.99
C GLY A 217 -13.27 -6.90 -13.74
N GLU A 218 -12.05 -6.52 -13.36
CA GLU A 218 -11.42 -6.98 -12.10
C GLU A 218 -12.30 -6.67 -10.88
N SER A 219 -12.96 -5.52 -10.84
CA SER A 219 -13.86 -5.13 -9.76
C SER A 219 -15.18 -5.94 -9.76
N GLU A 220 -15.69 -6.33 -10.93
CA GLU A 220 -16.89 -7.18 -11.05
C GLU A 220 -16.58 -8.63 -10.65
N ASP A 221 -15.41 -9.16 -11.02
CA ASP A 221 -14.91 -10.46 -10.56
C ASP A 221 -14.69 -10.50 -9.04
N LEU A 222 -14.07 -9.45 -8.48
CA LEU A 222 -13.87 -9.33 -7.02
C LEU A 222 -15.20 -9.19 -6.27
N ALA A 223 -16.16 -8.42 -6.79
CA ALA A 223 -17.51 -8.33 -6.22
C ALA A 223 -18.24 -9.69 -6.24
N SER A 224 -18.12 -10.43 -7.35
CA SER A 224 -18.70 -11.76 -7.51
C SER A 224 -18.09 -12.76 -6.52
N ARG A 225 -16.76 -12.80 -6.40
CA ARG A 225 -16.04 -13.63 -5.42
C ARG A 225 -16.43 -13.28 -3.98
N LEU A 226 -16.58 -12.00 -3.65
CA LEU A 226 -17.04 -11.53 -2.34
C LEU A 226 -18.48 -11.97 -2.05
N GLN A 227 -19.37 -11.97 -3.04
CA GLN A 227 -20.74 -12.49 -2.91
C GLN A 227 -20.74 -14.00 -2.62
N SER A 228 -19.99 -14.80 -3.37
CA SER A 228 -19.84 -16.24 -3.11
C SER A 228 -19.26 -16.53 -1.73
N SER A 229 -18.25 -15.76 -1.30
CA SER A 229 -17.68 -15.86 0.05
C SER A 229 -18.72 -15.56 1.13
N ARG A 230 -19.51 -14.49 0.98
CA ARG A 230 -20.60 -14.15 1.92
C ARG A 230 -21.68 -15.22 1.99
N GLN A 231 -22.02 -15.84 0.86
CA GLN A 231 -22.95 -16.98 0.84
C GLN A 231 -22.39 -18.17 1.63
N ARG A 232 -21.14 -18.56 1.37
CA ARG A 232 -20.47 -19.67 2.08
C ARG A 232 -20.36 -19.42 3.59
N VAL A 233 -20.07 -18.17 4.01
CA VAL A 233 -20.09 -17.79 5.44
C VAL A 233 -21.48 -18.01 6.05
N GLY A 234 -22.55 -17.51 5.39
CA GLY A 234 -23.91 -17.73 5.87
C GLY A 234 -24.36 -19.21 5.84
N GLU A 235 -23.80 -20.04 4.97
CA GLU A 235 -24.01 -21.49 4.99
C GLU A 235 -23.29 -22.14 6.19
N LEU A 236 -22.04 -21.76 6.45
CA LEU A 236 -21.28 -22.22 7.61
C LEU A 236 -21.93 -21.80 8.94
N GLU A 237 -22.46 -20.57 9.04
CA GLU A 237 -23.21 -20.08 10.22
C GLU A 237 -24.45 -20.93 10.50
N ARG A 238 -25.17 -21.38 9.46
CA ARG A 238 -26.31 -22.29 9.60
C ARG A 238 -25.86 -23.68 10.04
N THR A 239 -24.80 -24.25 9.45
CA THR A 239 -24.29 -25.56 9.89
C THR A 239 -23.77 -25.52 11.32
N LEU A 240 -23.08 -24.46 11.72
CA LEU A 240 -22.61 -24.24 13.09
C LEU A 240 -23.78 -24.15 14.08
N SER A 241 -24.86 -23.48 13.68
CA SER A 241 -26.10 -23.39 14.46
C SER A 241 -26.74 -24.77 14.65
N THR A 242 -26.82 -25.59 13.60
CA THR A 242 -27.34 -26.98 13.67
C THR A 242 -26.45 -27.89 14.51
N VAL A 243 -25.12 -27.81 14.36
CA VAL A 243 -24.19 -28.57 15.21
C VAL A 243 -24.30 -28.13 16.67
N SER A 244 -24.50 -26.82 16.95
CA SER A 244 -24.72 -26.34 18.32
C SER A 244 -26.02 -26.86 18.95
N THR A 245 -27.11 -27.01 18.18
CA THR A 245 -28.36 -27.59 18.70
C THR A 245 -28.26 -29.10 18.86
N GLN A 246 -27.55 -29.80 17.96
CA GLN A 246 -27.23 -31.23 18.08
C GLN A 246 -26.38 -31.51 19.33
N GLN A 247 -25.30 -30.75 19.55
CA GLN A 247 -24.46 -30.87 20.76
C GLN A 247 -25.30 -30.67 22.03
N LYS A 248 -26.13 -29.62 22.10
CA LYS A 248 -27.03 -29.36 23.24
C LYS A 248 -28.07 -30.46 23.46
N GLN A 249 -28.36 -31.29 22.45
CA GLN A 249 -29.24 -32.45 22.59
C GLN A 249 -28.47 -33.70 23.05
N ALA A 250 -27.26 -33.93 22.52
CA ALA A 250 -26.35 -34.96 23.00
C ALA A 250 -25.95 -34.73 24.49
N ASP A 251 -25.70 -33.48 24.89
CA ASP A 251 -25.41 -33.09 26.26
C ASP A 251 -26.55 -33.40 27.24
N LYS A 252 -27.81 -33.36 26.78
CA LYS A 252 -28.97 -33.79 27.59
C LYS A 252 -29.00 -35.31 27.69
N TYR A 253 -28.93 -36.00 26.55
CA TYR A 253 -28.96 -37.45 26.49
C TYR A 253 -27.86 -38.10 27.35
N ASN A 254 -26.62 -37.57 27.30
CA ASN A 254 -25.52 -38.00 28.16
C ASN A 254 -25.80 -37.75 29.65
N LYS A 255 -26.47 -36.65 30.02
CA LYS A 255 -26.89 -36.39 31.41
C LYS A 255 -27.99 -37.35 31.87
N ASP A 256 -28.89 -37.75 30.97
CA ASP A 256 -29.97 -38.67 31.28
C ASP A 256 -29.43 -40.11 31.42
N LEU A 257 -28.59 -40.58 30.50
CA LEU A 257 -27.81 -41.84 30.64
C LEU A 257 -26.97 -41.87 31.92
N THR A 258 -26.40 -40.74 32.35
CA THR A 258 -25.63 -40.65 33.60
C THR A 258 -26.54 -40.88 34.82
N LYS A 259 -27.77 -40.36 34.82
CA LYS A 259 -28.76 -40.62 35.89
C LYS A 259 -29.17 -42.09 35.91
N GLU A 260 -29.46 -42.68 34.75
CA GLU A 260 -29.83 -44.09 34.62
C GLU A 260 -28.72 -45.01 35.13
N ARG A 261 -27.48 -44.76 34.71
CA ARG A 261 -26.27 -45.45 35.22
C ARG A 261 -26.18 -45.40 36.75
N ASP A 262 -26.40 -44.24 37.35
CA ASP A 262 -26.24 -44.07 38.79
C ASP A 262 -27.46 -44.58 39.60
N ALA A 263 -28.65 -44.60 39.00
CA ALA A 263 -29.81 -45.31 39.53
C ALA A 263 -29.58 -46.84 39.53
N LEU A 264 -29.11 -47.40 38.42
CA LEU A 264 -28.78 -48.82 38.30
C LEU A 264 -27.65 -49.24 39.25
N LYS A 265 -26.62 -48.39 39.47
CA LYS A 265 -25.61 -48.63 40.51
C LYS A 265 -26.21 -48.67 41.92
N LEU A 266 -27.14 -47.77 42.24
CA LEU A 266 -27.81 -47.73 43.54
C LEU A 266 -28.72 -48.96 43.74
N GLU A 267 -29.34 -49.47 42.67
CA GLU A 267 -30.12 -50.70 42.67
C GLU A 267 -29.23 -51.95 42.82
N LEU A 268 -28.12 -52.04 42.08
CA LEU A 268 -27.11 -53.09 42.28
C LEU A 268 -26.55 -53.11 43.70
N TYR A 269 -26.29 -51.94 44.30
CA TYR A 269 -25.84 -51.85 45.69
C TYR A 269 -26.90 -52.38 46.68
N LYS A 270 -28.17 -52.04 46.50
CA LYS A 270 -29.28 -52.59 47.30
C LYS A 270 -29.40 -54.11 47.14
N ASN A 271 -29.38 -54.59 45.90
CA ASN A 271 -29.51 -56.03 45.61
C ASN A 271 -28.32 -56.82 46.15
N ASN A 272 -27.10 -56.27 46.09
CA ASN A 272 -25.93 -56.90 46.70
C ASN A 272 -26.05 -56.94 48.23
N LYS A 273 -26.49 -55.86 48.88
CA LYS A 273 -26.75 -55.89 50.33
C LYS A 273 -27.82 -56.94 50.68
N ASN A 274 -28.94 -56.97 49.97
CA ASN A 274 -29.99 -57.96 50.21
C ASN A 274 -29.47 -59.40 50.03
N ASN A 275 -28.52 -59.63 49.13
CA ASN A 275 -27.87 -60.93 48.94
C ASN A 275 -26.97 -61.30 50.13
N GLU A 276 -26.16 -60.37 50.66
CA GLU A 276 -25.39 -60.61 51.89
C GLU A 276 -26.31 -60.84 53.12
N ASP A 277 -27.38 -60.05 53.26
CA ASP A 277 -28.39 -60.23 54.32
C ASP A 277 -29.07 -61.62 54.22
N LEU A 278 -29.31 -62.13 53.00
CA LEU A 278 -29.85 -63.49 52.75
C LEU A 278 -28.82 -64.61 52.98
N LYS A 279 -27.55 -64.42 52.61
CA LYS A 279 -26.47 -65.37 52.91
C LYS A 279 -26.30 -65.55 54.42
N GLN A 280 -26.34 -64.45 55.17
CA GLN A 280 -26.30 -64.47 56.63
C GLN A 280 -27.46 -65.31 57.18
N GLN A 281 -28.69 -65.07 56.73
CA GLN A 281 -29.86 -65.86 57.13
C GLN A 281 -29.72 -67.36 56.79
N ASN A 282 -29.21 -67.71 55.61
CA ASN A 282 -28.95 -69.10 55.24
C ASN A 282 -27.92 -69.74 56.17
N SER A 283 -26.80 -69.07 56.47
CA SER A 283 -25.78 -69.61 57.38
C SER A 283 -26.32 -69.84 58.81
N GLU A 284 -27.22 -68.98 59.28
CA GLU A 284 -27.89 -69.17 60.57
C GLU A 284 -28.90 -70.32 60.57
N LEU A 285 -29.56 -70.59 59.42
CA LEU A 285 -30.46 -71.74 59.26
C LEU A 285 -29.67 -73.06 59.16
N GLU A 286 -28.54 -73.06 58.45
CA GLU A 286 -27.61 -74.18 58.38
C GLU A 286 -27.04 -74.54 59.76
N GLU A 287 -26.67 -73.54 60.57
CA GLU A 287 -26.20 -73.77 61.94
C GLU A 287 -27.31 -74.33 62.84
N LYS A 288 -28.53 -73.76 62.79
CA LYS A 288 -29.70 -74.27 63.54
C LYS A 288 -30.02 -75.72 63.15
N LEU A 289 -29.95 -76.05 61.86
CA LEU A 289 -30.13 -77.42 61.38
C LEU A 289 -29.03 -78.36 61.90
N ARG A 290 -27.77 -77.92 61.91
CA ARG A 290 -26.64 -78.71 62.43
C ARG A 290 -26.77 -79.00 63.92
N VAL A 291 -27.20 -78.01 64.71
CA VAL A 291 -27.51 -78.18 66.14
C VAL A 291 -28.63 -79.19 66.34
N LEU A 292 -29.77 -79.06 65.64
CA LEU A 292 -30.89 -80.00 65.74
C LEU A 292 -30.50 -81.44 65.34
N VAL A 293 -29.61 -81.61 64.37
CA VAL A 293 -29.06 -82.93 63.99
C VAL A 293 -28.17 -83.51 65.11
N ALA A 294 -27.35 -82.68 65.76
CA ALA A 294 -26.52 -83.11 66.89
C ALA A 294 -27.37 -83.46 68.13
N GLU A 295 -28.38 -82.65 68.46
CA GLU A 295 -29.35 -82.92 69.53
C GLU A 295 -30.12 -84.22 69.29
N LYS A 296 -30.57 -84.45 68.05
CA LYS A 296 -31.21 -85.71 67.64
C LYS A 296 -30.28 -86.91 67.85
N ALA A 297 -29.02 -86.82 67.43
CA ALA A 297 -28.05 -87.90 67.60
C ALA A 297 -27.76 -88.18 69.09
N ALA A 298 -27.63 -87.13 69.91
CA ALA A 298 -27.48 -87.26 71.36
C ALA A 298 -28.70 -87.95 71.98
N ALA A 299 -29.92 -87.52 71.62
CA ALA A 299 -31.17 -88.14 72.09
C ALA A 299 -31.28 -89.63 71.69
N GLN A 300 -30.87 -89.99 70.47
CA GLN A 300 -30.82 -91.38 70.02
C GLN A 300 -29.87 -92.22 70.89
N SER A 301 -28.65 -91.75 71.17
CA SER A 301 -27.72 -92.45 72.06
C SER A 301 -28.25 -92.59 73.50
N GLY A 302 -28.99 -91.59 74.00
CA GLY A 302 -29.66 -91.64 75.29
C GLY A 302 -30.79 -92.68 75.35
N VAL A 303 -31.53 -92.87 74.25
CA VAL A 303 -32.55 -93.93 74.14
C VAL A 303 -31.90 -95.30 74.14
N GLU A 304 -30.81 -95.51 73.40
CA GLU A 304 -30.07 -96.78 73.42
C GLU A 304 -29.55 -97.13 74.82
N ASP A 305 -29.01 -96.15 75.55
CA ASP A 305 -28.51 -96.36 76.92
C ASP A 305 -29.62 -96.57 77.95
N LEU A 306 -30.81 -96.01 77.74
CA LEU A 306 -31.99 -96.33 78.54
C LEU A 306 -32.52 -97.74 78.23
N GLN A 307 -32.46 -98.17 76.97
CA GLN A 307 -32.87 -99.52 76.58
C GLN A 307 -31.95 -100.60 77.21
N LYS A 308 -30.62 -100.42 77.14
CA LYS A 308 -29.64 -101.29 77.82
C LYS A 308 -29.88 -101.38 79.34
N LYS A 309 -30.31 -100.27 79.96
CA LYS A 309 -30.66 -100.23 81.39
C LYS A 309 -31.99 -100.92 81.69
N LEU A 310 -32.98 -100.82 80.80
CA LEU A 310 -34.26 -101.53 80.93
C LEU A 310 -34.02 -103.05 80.90
N GLU A 311 -33.32 -103.56 79.89
CA GLU A 311 -32.94 -104.98 79.74
C GLU A 311 -32.21 -105.51 81.00
N MET A 312 -31.28 -104.72 81.56
CA MET A 312 -30.59 -105.04 82.82
C MET A 312 -31.54 -105.03 84.04
N SER A 313 -32.49 -104.11 84.09
CA SER A 313 -33.46 -104.01 85.20
C SER A 313 -34.52 -105.12 85.17
N GLU A 314 -34.90 -105.59 83.98
CA GLU A 314 -35.78 -106.74 83.78
C GLU A 314 -35.10 -108.03 84.26
N LEU A 315 -33.81 -108.22 83.91
CA LEU A 315 -32.97 -109.29 84.46
C LEU A 315 -32.88 -109.25 86.00
N LEU A 316 -32.74 -108.08 86.60
CA LEU A 316 -32.71 -107.92 88.06
C LEU A 316 -34.08 -108.20 88.70
N LEU A 317 -35.19 -107.73 88.11
CA LEU A 317 -36.54 -108.06 88.58
C LEU A 317 -36.84 -109.56 88.48
N GLN A 318 -36.31 -110.23 87.47
CA GLN A 318 -36.38 -111.69 87.32
C GLN A 318 -35.55 -112.46 88.38
N GLN A 319 -34.58 -111.80 89.03
CA GLN A 319 -33.91 -112.33 90.23
C GLN A 319 -34.65 -111.97 91.53
N PHE A 320 -35.04 -110.71 91.72
CA PHE A 320 -35.67 -110.23 92.96
C PHE A 320 -37.09 -110.76 93.20
N SER A 321 -37.79 -111.22 92.16
CA SER A 321 -39.08 -111.93 92.30
C SER A 321 -39.00 -113.29 93.01
N SER A 322 -37.82 -113.69 93.50
CA SER A 322 -37.61 -114.98 94.20
C SER A 322 -37.56 -114.91 95.74
N GLN A 323 -37.33 -113.76 96.37
CA GLN A 323 -37.18 -113.62 97.85
C GLN A 323 -37.79 -112.31 98.39
N SER A 324 -38.19 -112.30 99.67
CA SER A 324 -39.08 -111.27 100.26
C SER A 324 -38.78 -111.00 101.75
N GLU A 325 -39.37 -109.92 102.29
CA GLU A 325 -39.44 -109.49 103.71
C GLU A 325 -38.17 -108.84 104.33
N ALA A 326 -38.23 -107.89 105.29
CA ALA A 326 -39.28 -106.93 105.70
C ALA A 326 -38.74 -105.86 106.71
N SER A 327 -39.63 -104.93 107.11
CA SER A 327 -39.66 -104.25 108.42
C SER A 327 -38.87 -102.95 108.68
N ASP A 328 -37.82 -102.60 107.94
CA ASP A 328 -37.28 -101.21 107.99
C ASP A 328 -38.26 -100.21 107.31
N SER A 329 -39.25 -100.78 106.62
CA SER A 329 -40.12 -100.16 105.65
C SER A 329 -41.07 -99.10 106.20
N ASN A 330 -41.41 -99.03 107.49
CA ASN A 330 -42.57 -98.20 107.90
C ASN A 330 -42.26 -96.70 108.08
N GLN A 331 -41.05 -96.33 108.54
CA GLN A 331 -40.61 -94.93 108.50
C GLN A 331 -40.14 -94.52 107.11
N GLN A 332 -39.48 -95.45 106.40
CA GLN A 332 -39.16 -95.29 104.98
C GLN A 332 -40.43 -95.08 104.13
N LEU A 333 -41.55 -95.76 104.45
CA LEU A 333 -42.85 -95.58 103.79
C LEU A 333 -43.44 -94.19 104.00
N GLN A 334 -43.25 -93.57 105.17
CA GLN A 334 -43.71 -92.21 105.43
C GLN A 334 -42.93 -91.19 104.56
N HIS A 335 -41.60 -91.28 104.56
CA HIS A 335 -40.73 -90.45 103.71
C HIS A 335 -41.01 -90.70 102.23
N ALA A 336 -41.09 -91.98 101.83
CA ALA A 336 -41.42 -92.39 100.47
C ALA A 336 -42.85 -92.02 100.07
N MET A 337 -43.81 -91.82 100.99
CA MET A 337 -45.13 -91.28 100.65
C MET A 337 -45.07 -89.77 100.33
N GLU A 338 -44.24 -89.02 101.03
CA GLU A 338 -44.03 -87.58 100.77
C GLU A 338 -43.20 -87.37 99.50
N GLU A 339 -42.16 -88.19 99.27
CA GLU A 339 -41.44 -88.25 98.00
C GLU A 339 -42.35 -88.73 96.86
N ARG A 340 -43.19 -89.76 97.07
CA ARG A 340 -44.16 -90.22 96.06
C ARG A 340 -45.18 -89.14 95.74
N ALA A 341 -45.65 -88.35 96.69
CA ALA A 341 -46.53 -87.21 96.42
C ALA A 341 -45.83 -86.11 95.59
N GLN A 342 -44.57 -85.80 95.89
CA GLN A 342 -43.77 -84.87 95.08
C GLN A 342 -43.54 -85.43 93.67
N LEU A 343 -43.15 -86.69 93.55
CA LEU A 343 -42.99 -87.39 92.27
C LEU A 343 -44.31 -87.50 91.50
N GLU A 344 -45.45 -87.72 92.15
CA GLU A 344 -46.79 -87.68 91.52
C GLU A 344 -47.07 -86.31 90.90
N THR A 345 -46.75 -85.21 91.59
CA THR A 345 -46.91 -83.86 91.00
C THR A 345 -45.94 -83.61 89.84
N HIS A 346 -44.70 -84.11 89.93
CA HIS A 346 -43.70 -83.91 88.89
C HIS A 346 -43.97 -84.80 87.65
N VAL A 347 -44.43 -86.03 87.86
CA VAL A 347 -44.98 -86.92 86.81
C VAL A 347 -46.24 -86.31 86.19
N GLY A 348 -47.07 -85.60 86.96
CA GLY A 348 -48.16 -84.78 86.43
C GLY A 348 -47.69 -83.72 85.44
N GLN A 349 -46.71 -82.91 85.84
CA GLN A 349 -46.08 -81.88 84.99
C GLN A 349 -45.39 -82.47 83.74
N LEU A 350 -44.72 -83.61 83.89
CA LEU A 350 -44.09 -84.33 82.77
C LEU A 350 -45.13 -84.96 81.84
N MET A 351 -46.25 -85.48 82.33
CA MET A 351 -47.36 -85.95 81.49
C MET A 351 -48.03 -84.80 80.72
N GLU A 352 -48.11 -83.61 81.30
CA GLU A 352 -48.72 -82.44 80.64
C GLU A 352 -47.81 -81.87 79.55
N SER A 353 -46.51 -81.72 79.81
CA SER A 353 -45.53 -81.34 78.78
C SER A 353 -45.37 -82.41 77.68
N LEU A 354 -45.40 -83.70 78.03
CA LEU A 354 -45.35 -84.79 77.05
C LEU A 354 -46.62 -84.84 76.18
N LYS A 355 -47.81 -84.55 76.75
CA LYS A 355 -49.04 -84.33 75.95
C LYS A 355 -48.90 -83.15 75.00
N GLN A 356 -48.31 -82.04 75.42
CA GLN A 356 -48.14 -80.88 74.57
C GLN A 356 -47.16 -81.15 73.42
N LEU A 357 -45.99 -81.74 73.72
CA LEU A 357 -45.03 -82.19 72.70
C LEU A 357 -45.65 -83.24 71.76
N GLN A 358 -46.54 -84.10 72.26
CA GLN A 358 -47.28 -85.05 71.43
C GLN A 358 -48.25 -84.33 70.47
N MET A 359 -49.00 -83.32 70.93
CA MET A 359 -49.88 -82.54 70.04
C MET A 359 -49.08 -81.77 68.99
N GLU A 360 -47.93 -81.18 69.37
CA GLU A 360 -47.04 -80.48 68.44
C GLU A 360 -46.46 -81.46 67.39
N ARG A 361 -45.96 -82.63 67.81
CA ARG A 361 -45.51 -83.72 66.92
C ARG A 361 -46.61 -84.14 65.95
N ASP A 362 -47.84 -84.34 66.45
CA ASP A 362 -48.95 -84.84 65.63
C ASP A 362 -49.43 -83.77 64.63
N GLN A 363 -49.35 -82.48 64.98
CA GLN A 363 -49.55 -81.37 64.04
C GLN A 363 -48.45 -81.29 62.97
N TYR A 364 -47.17 -81.46 63.34
CA TYR A 364 -46.09 -81.55 62.34
C TYR A 364 -46.24 -82.78 61.43
N ALA A 365 -46.71 -83.90 61.96
CA ALA A 365 -46.97 -85.11 61.18
C ALA A 365 -48.10 -84.91 60.16
N GLU A 366 -49.19 -84.21 60.50
CA GLU A 366 -50.23 -83.84 59.53
C GLU A 366 -49.74 -82.84 58.48
N ASN A 367 -48.93 -81.85 58.87
CA ASN A 367 -48.33 -80.92 57.91
C ASN A 367 -47.45 -81.66 56.88
N LEU A 368 -46.59 -82.56 57.34
CA LEU A 368 -45.73 -83.40 56.48
C LEU A 368 -46.53 -84.37 55.61
N LYS A 369 -47.67 -84.90 56.08
CA LYS A 369 -48.60 -85.68 55.23
C LYS A 369 -49.20 -84.81 54.13
N GLY A 370 -49.62 -83.58 54.44
CA GLY A 370 -50.17 -82.63 53.47
C GLY A 370 -49.16 -82.25 52.38
N GLU A 371 -47.92 -81.93 52.77
CA GLU A 371 -46.82 -81.68 51.83
C GLU A 371 -46.49 -82.93 51.00
N SER A 372 -46.38 -84.09 51.63
CA SER A 372 -46.13 -85.37 50.93
C SER A 372 -47.23 -85.69 49.91
N ALA A 373 -48.50 -85.45 50.25
CA ALA A 373 -49.62 -85.63 49.32
C ALA A 373 -49.56 -84.66 48.13
N MET A 374 -49.20 -83.38 48.35
CA MET A 374 -48.98 -82.44 47.24
C MET A 374 -47.79 -82.86 46.36
N TRP A 375 -46.69 -83.31 46.94
CA TRP A 375 -45.54 -83.81 46.19
C TRP A 375 -45.87 -85.09 45.42
N GLN A 376 -46.63 -86.04 46.00
CA GLN A 376 -47.14 -87.22 45.30
C GLN A 376 -48.03 -86.83 44.12
N GLN A 377 -48.99 -85.91 44.32
CA GLN A 377 -49.83 -85.40 43.22
C GLN A 377 -48.98 -84.75 42.12
N ARG A 378 -47.93 -83.99 42.49
CA ARG A 378 -47.05 -83.32 41.53
C ARG A 378 -46.19 -84.32 40.75
N VAL A 379 -45.65 -85.33 41.42
CA VAL A 379 -44.91 -86.44 40.79
C VAL A 379 -45.84 -87.24 39.88
N GLN A 380 -47.07 -87.51 40.29
CA GLN A 380 -48.03 -88.25 39.47
C GLN A 380 -48.45 -87.46 38.21
N GLN A 381 -48.70 -86.15 38.31
CA GLN A 381 -48.93 -85.29 37.13
C GLN A 381 -47.74 -85.31 36.14
N MET A 382 -46.51 -85.29 36.66
CA MET A 382 -45.31 -85.41 35.81
C MET A 382 -45.15 -86.81 35.22
N ALA A 383 -45.49 -87.87 35.96
CA ALA A 383 -45.45 -89.24 35.48
C ALA A 383 -46.50 -89.49 34.38
N GLU A 384 -47.70 -88.92 34.51
CA GLU A 384 -48.74 -88.95 33.48
C GLU A 384 -48.29 -88.21 32.20
N GLN A 385 -47.63 -87.05 32.32
CA GLN A 385 -47.03 -86.35 31.16
C GLN A 385 -45.88 -87.13 30.52
N VAL A 386 -45.02 -87.79 31.31
CA VAL A 386 -43.96 -88.67 30.79
C VAL A 386 -44.56 -89.92 30.14
N HIS A 387 -45.67 -90.44 30.65
CA HIS A 387 -46.38 -91.58 30.05
C HIS A 387 -47.00 -91.22 28.71
N THR A 388 -47.67 -90.08 28.56
CA THR A 388 -48.22 -89.66 27.26
C THR A 388 -47.13 -89.34 26.24
N LEU A 389 -46.03 -88.71 26.67
CA LEU A 389 -44.84 -88.53 25.81
C LEU A 389 -44.18 -89.87 25.43
N LYS A 390 -44.23 -90.88 26.30
CA LYS A 390 -43.77 -92.24 26.00
C LYS A 390 -44.69 -92.94 25.00
N GLU A 391 -46.01 -92.83 25.14
CA GLU A 391 -46.98 -93.36 24.17
C GLU A 391 -46.85 -92.69 22.81
N GLU A 392 -46.69 -91.36 22.76
CA GLU A 392 -46.38 -90.66 21.51
C GLU A 392 -45.04 -91.11 20.90
N LYS A 393 -44.01 -91.36 21.74
CA LYS A 393 -42.72 -91.89 21.29
C LYS A 393 -42.88 -93.30 20.72
N GLU A 394 -43.56 -94.19 21.42
CA GLU A 394 -43.83 -95.57 20.97
C GLU A 394 -44.70 -95.60 19.70
N HIS A 395 -45.63 -94.65 19.53
CA HIS A 395 -46.37 -94.49 18.28
C HIS A 395 -45.46 -94.00 17.13
N ARG A 396 -44.57 -93.03 17.38
CA ARG A 396 -43.58 -92.59 16.37
C ARG A 396 -42.56 -93.68 16.03
N GLU A 397 -42.11 -94.45 17.02
CA GLU A 397 -41.24 -95.62 16.81
C GLU A 397 -41.97 -96.74 16.07
N SER A 398 -43.28 -96.94 16.29
CA SER A 398 -44.09 -97.86 15.51
C SER A 398 -44.22 -97.40 14.05
N GLN A 399 -44.42 -96.11 13.79
CA GLN A 399 -44.41 -95.56 12.42
C GLN A 399 -43.02 -95.72 11.76
N VAL A 400 -41.94 -95.48 12.50
CA VAL A 400 -40.58 -95.72 12.00
C VAL A 400 -40.35 -97.21 11.72
N GLN A 401 -40.81 -98.12 12.58
CA GLN A 401 -40.73 -99.56 12.34
C GLN A 401 -41.60 -100.03 11.16
N GLU A 402 -42.74 -99.39 10.88
CA GLU A 402 -43.57 -99.67 9.71
C GLU A 402 -42.87 -99.18 8.41
N LEU A 403 -42.19 -98.03 8.47
CA LEU A 403 -41.33 -97.53 7.40
C LEU A 403 -40.05 -98.38 7.21
N GLU A 404 -39.45 -98.88 8.28
CA GLU A 404 -38.27 -99.74 8.25
C GLU A 404 -38.60 -101.16 7.80
N THR A 405 -39.73 -101.73 8.21
CA THR A 405 -40.19 -103.06 7.75
C THR A 405 -40.60 -103.03 6.30
N SER A 406 -41.30 -101.99 5.81
CA SER A 406 -41.54 -101.83 4.38
C SER A 406 -40.25 -101.60 3.57
N LEU A 407 -39.24 -100.90 4.12
CA LEU A 407 -37.89 -100.84 3.55
C LEU A 407 -37.11 -102.16 3.65
N ALA A 408 -37.45 -103.05 4.58
CA ALA A 408 -36.82 -104.35 4.77
C ALA A 408 -37.46 -105.45 3.90
N GLU A 409 -38.77 -105.44 3.68
CA GLU A 409 -39.46 -106.30 2.70
C GLU A 409 -39.06 -105.95 1.26
N LEU A 410 -38.68 -104.69 1.01
CA LEU A 410 -38.00 -104.25 -0.22
C LEU A 410 -36.55 -104.77 -0.34
N ARG A 411 -36.00 -105.45 0.67
CA ARG A 411 -34.62 -105.97 0.72
C ARG A 411 -34.51 -107.48 0.96
N SER A 412 -35.43 -108.10 1.70
CA SER A 412 -35.27 -109.48 2.23
C SER A 412 -35.70 -110.60 1.28
N GLN A 413 -36.08 -110.29 0.04
CA GLN A 413 -36.53 -111.25 -0.98
C GLN A 413 -35.32 -112.04 -1.57
N MET A 414 -34.60 -112.82 -0.74
CA MET A 414 -33.27 -113.40 -1.05
C MET A 414 -33.01 -114.90 -0.70
N GLU A 415 -32.44 -115.24 0.48
CA GLU A 415 -31.59 -116.46 0.66
C GLU A 415 -31.81 -117.23 2.00
N GLU A 416 -31.13 -118.38 2.22
CA GLU A 416 -31.52 -119.46 3.17
C GLU A 416 -30.40 -120.13 4.05
N PRO A 417 -30.71 -120.99 5.07
CA PRO A 417 -29.79 -121.47 6.16
C PRO A 417 -29.77 -123.00 6.61
N PRO A 418 -28.78 -123.53 7.42
CA PRO A 418 -28.79 -124.93 8.04
C PRO A 418 -28.16 -125.22 9.50
N PRO A 419 -28.17 -126.48 10.10
CA PRO A 419 -27.97 -126.84 11.58
C PRO A 419 -26.91 -127.97 12.06
N PRO A 420 -26.72 -128.34 13.40
CA PRO A 420 -25.47 -128.97 14.04
C PRO A 420 -25.34 -130.45 14.73
N PRO A 421 -25.22 -130.75 16.09
CA PRO A 421 -24.22 -131.72 16.77
C PRO A 421 -24.81 -132.87 17.74
N PRO A 422 -24.27 -133.47 18.90
CA PRO A 422 -23.01 -133.45 19.76
C PRO A 422 -22.36 -134.84 20.40
N PRO A 423 -22.25 -135.27 21.73
CA PRO A 423 -21.06 -136.04 22.36
C PRO A 423 -21.23 -137.23 23.45
N ALA A 424 -20.15 -137.86 24.06
CA ALA A 424 -20.12 -138.73 25.33
C ALA A 424 -18.70 -139.12 25.98
N GLY A 425 -18.53 -139.46 27.31
CA GLY A 425 -17.21 -139.65 28.07
C GLY A 425 -17.09 -140.44 29.46
N PRO A 426 -16.00 -140.28 30.31
CA PRO A 426 -15.55 -141.20 31.44
C PRO A 426 -15.64 -140.79 32.98
N SER A 427 -14.59 -140.92 33.86
CA SER A 427 -14.66 -141.49 35.26
C SER A 427 -14.25 -140.63 36.50
N GLU A 428 -14.02 -141.23 37.69
CA GLU A 428 -14.29 -140.68 39.06
C GLU A 428 -13.12 -140.01 39.83
N VAL A 429 -11.89 -140.56 39.85
CA VAL A 429 -10.74 -139.87 40.50
C VAL A 429 -10.31 -138.65 39.68
N GLU A 430 -10.52 -138.73 38.37
CA GLU A 430 -10.42 -137.61 37.43
C GLU A 430 -11.28 -136.43 37.93
N GLN A 431 -12.53 -136.67 38.35
CA GLN A 431 -13.46 -135.62 38.82
C GLN A 431 -12.97 -134.82 40.04
N ARG A 432 -12.17 -135.40 40.95
CA ARG A 432 -11.64 -134.63 42.10
C ARG A 432 -10.53 -133.67 41.72
N LEU A 433 -9.51 -134.18 41.00
CA LEU A 433 -8.43 -133.35 40.48
C LEU A 433 -8.95 -132.32 39.47
N GLN A 434 -9.92 -132.72 38.66
CA GLN A 434 -10.60 -131.83 37.74
C GLN A 434 -11.41 -130.74 38.48
N GLY A 435 -12.09 -131.05 39.59
CA GLY A 435 -12.76 -130.04 40.42
C GLY A 435 -11.81 -129.01 41.06
N GLU A 436 -10.62 -129.44 41.52
CA GLU A 436 -9.58 -128.52 42.03
C GLU A 436 -8.97 -127.67 40.90
N VAL A 437 -8.75 -128.27 39.72
CA VAL A 437 -8.32 -127.56 38.51
C VAL A 437 -9.38 -126.56 38.03
N GLU A 438 -10.66 -126.93 38.03
CA GLU A 438 -11.79 -126.06 37.66
C GLU A 438 -11.94 -124.89 38.66
N GLN A 439 -11.68 -125.10 39.96
CA GLN A 439 -11.64 -124.00 40.94
C GLN A 439 -10.47 -123.03 40.66
N LEU A 440 -9.25 -123.54 40.48
CA LEU A 440 -8.08 -122.68 40.22
C LEU A 440 -8.15 -122.00 38.84
N GLN A 441 -8.73 -122.64 37.83
CA GLN A 441 -9.05 -122.02 36.55
C GLN A 441 -10.04 -120.87 36.74
N LYS A 442 -11.11 -121.08 37.49
CA LYS A 442 -12.14 -120.06 37.73
C LYS A 442 -11.63 -118.89 38.57
N GLU A 443 -10.77 -119.13 39.55
CA GLU A 443 -10.08 -118.06 40.29
C GLU A 443 -9.15 -117.25 39.39
N LEU A 444 -8.42 -117.91 38.48
CA LEU A 444 -7.55 -117.26 37.51
C LEU A 444 -8.35 -116.48 36.45
N GLU A 445 -9.47 -117.02 35.98
CA GLU A 445 -10.43 -116.32 35.11
C GLU A 445 -10.93 -115.04 35.79
N ASN A 446 -11.49 -115.14 37.00
CA ASN A 446 -11.96 -113.99 37.78
C ASN A 446 -10.86 -112.92 37.96
N LEU A 447 -9.62 -113.33 38.26
CA LEU A 447 -8.48 -112.42 38.38
C LEU A 447 -8.10 -111.76 37.05
N THR A 448 -8.16 -112.48 35.93
CA THR A 448 -7.93 -111.88 34.61
C THR A 448 -9.07 -110.96 34.15
N GLU A 449 -10.30 -111.20 34.60
CA GLU A 449 -11.42 -110.27 34.37
C GLU A 449 -11.28 -109.00 35.21
N GLN A 450 -10.90 -109.10 36.50
CA GLN A 450 -10.58 -107.92 37.32
C GLN A 450 -9.41 -107.12 36.75
N LEU A 451 -8.34 -107.78 36.29
CA LEU A 451 -7.20 -107.10 35.67
C LEU A 451 -7.59 -106.44 34.34
N ARG A 452 -8.43 -107.09 33.52
CA ARG A 452 -8.98 -106.52 32.28
C ARG A 452 -9.84 -105.28 32.57
N ALA A 453 -10.71 -105.33 33.59
CA ALA A 453 -11.49 -104.18 34.02
C ALA A 453 -10.59 -103.03 34.48
N GLN A 454 -9.59 -103.29 35.33
CA GLN A 454 -8.64 -102.26 35.76
C GLN A 454 -7.83 -101.64 34.59
N VAL A 455 -7.52 -102.41 33.55
CA VAL A 455 -6.89 -101.87 32.34
C VAL A 455 -7.86 -100.95 31.58
N GLN A 456 -9.11 -101.37 31.39
CA GLN A 456 -10.15 -100.55 30.74
C GLN A 456 -10.47 -99.26 31.52
N ASP A 457 -10.47 -99.32 32.86
CA ASP A 457 -10.61 -98.15 33.73
C ASP A 457 -9.41 -97.19 33.57
N ASN A 458 -8.18 -97.72 33.53
CA ASN A 458 -6.97 -96.91 33.32
C ASN A 458 -6.90 -96.31 31.90
N GLU A 459 -7.35 -97.03 30.87
CA GLU A 459 -7.49 -96.51 29.51
C GLU A 459 -8.52 -95.37 29.47
N SER A 460 -9.67 -95.55 30.10
CA SER A 460 -10.73 -94.53 30.22
C SER A 460 -10.25 -93.28 30.97
N LEU A 461 -9.54 -93.44 32.09
CA LEU A 461 -8.91 -92.33 32.83
C LEU A 461 -7.80 -91.65 32.02
N SER A 462 -7.05 -92.40 31.20
CA SER A 462 -6.00 -91.85 30.32
C SER A 462 -6.59 -91.05 29.14
N HIS A 463 -7.77 -91.42 28.66
CA HIS A 463 -8.54 -90.62 27.72
C HIS A 463 -9.06 -89.33 28.37
N LEU A 464 -9.68 -89.43 29.55
CA LEU A 464 -10.20 -88.27 30.28
C LEU A 464 -9.09 -87.27 30.67
N ASN A 465 -7.90 -87.75 31.02
CA ASN A 465 -6.74 -86.87 31.28
C ASN A 465 -6.30 -86.13 30.01
N ARG A 466 -6.24 -86.79 28.84
CA ARG A 466 -5.94 -86.09 27.57
C ARG A 466 -6.96 -85.01 27.24
N GLU A 467 -8.25 -85.30 27.40
CA GLU A 467 -9.31 -84.31 27.18
C GLU A 467 -9.17 -83.10 28.14
N GLN A 468 -8.68 -83.31 29.36
CA GLN A 468 -8.38 -82.22 30.31
C GLN A 468 -7.09 -81.47 29.95
N GLU A 469 -6.02 -82.14 29.52
CA GLU A 469 -4.77 -81.53 29.06
C GLU A 469 -5.01 -80.66 27.81
N GLU A 470 -5.73 -81.17 26.81
CA GLU A 470 -6.09 -80.42 25.60
C GLU A 470 -6.94 -79.19 25.94
N ARG A 471 -7.91 -79.34 26.84
CA ARG A 471 -8.79 -78.24 27.29
C ARG A 471 -8.08 -77.20 28.15
N LEU A 472 -7.07 -77.61 28.93
CA LEU A 472 -6.17 -76.68 29.63
C LEU A 472 -5.33 -75.89 28.63
N LEU A 473 -4.72 -76.55 27.64
CA LEU A 473 -3.96 -75.89 26.58
C LEU A 473 -4.83 -74.93 25.74
N GLU A 474 -6.11 -75.21 25.53
CA GLU A 474 -7.05 -74.26 24.91
C GLU A 474 -7.33 -73.03 25.78
N LEU A 475 -7.45 -73.21 27.10
CA LEU A 475 -7.64 -72.12 28.06
C LEU A 475 -6.37 -71.27 28.22
N GLU A 476 -5.19 -71.87 28.22
CA GLU A 476 -3.90 -71.17 28.22
C GLU A 476 -3.75 -70.32 26.95
N ARG A 477 -3.93 -70.92 25.75
CA ARG A 477 -3.95 -70.18 24.48
C ARG A 477 -5.04 -69.11 24.41
N ALA A 478 -6.10 -69.20 25.22
CA ALA A 478 -7.10 -68.14 25.34
C ALA A 478 -6.63 -67.01 26.25
N ALA A 479 -6.01 -67.33 27.39
CA ALA A 479 -5.41 -66.36 28.30
C ALA A 479 -4.27 -65.57 27.64
N GLU A 480 -3.41 -66.23 26.86
CA GLU A 480 -2.35 -65.59 26.07
C GLU A 480 -2.93 -64.52 25.14
N ARG A 481 -3.89 -64.88 24.28
CA ARG A 481 -4.57 -63.94 23.36
C ARG A 481 -5.28 -62.79 24.08
N TRP A 482 -5.84 -63.02 25.27
CA TRP A 482 -6.38 -61.93 26.10
C TRP A 482 -5.30 -61.01 26.65
N SER A 483 -4.12 -61.53 27.00
CA SER A 483 -2.97 -60.74 27.46
C SER A 483 -2.37 -59.90 26.33
N GLU A 484 -2.19 -60.49 25.14
CA GLU A 484 -1.76 -59.79 23.92
C GLU A 484 -2.71 -58.63 23.59
N GLN A 485 -4.02 -58.90 23.50
CA GLN A 485 -5.03 -57.87 23.23
C GLN A 485 -5.11 -56.79 24.33
N THR A 486 -4.67 -57.09 25.56
CA THR A 486 -4.61 -56.10 26.65
C THR A 486 -3.40 -55.17 26.48
N GLU A 487 -2.24 -55.70 26.08
CA GLU A 487 -1.05 -54.89 25.76
C GLU A 487 -1.20 -54.12 24.43
N GLU A 488 -1.86 -54.68 23.41
CA GLU A 488 -2.27 -53.94 22.20
C GLU A 488 -3.12 -52.71 22.56
N ARG A 489 -4.16 -52.89 23.40
CA ARG A 489 -5.01 -51.79 23.88
C ARG A 489 -4.21 -50.75 24.67
N LYS A 490 -3.21 -51.16 25.44
CA LYS A 490 -2.32 -50.27 26.19
C LYS A 490 -1.42 -49.46 25.26
N GLN A 491 -0.82 -50.07 24.24
CA GLN A 491 -0.04 -49.37 23.20
C GLN A 491 -0.91 -48.37 22.42
N ILE A 492 -2.14 -48.74 22.05
CA ILE A 492 -3.10 -47.83 21.40
C ILE A 492 -3.45 -46.64 22.30
N LEU A 493 -3.64 -46.86 23.61
CA LEU A 493 -3.90 -45.79 24.56
C LEU A 493 -2.68 -44.87 24.74
N GLU A 494 -1.46 -45.41 24.80
CA GLU A 494 -0.23 -44.62 24.85
C GLU A 494 -0.01 -43.80 23.56
N SER A 495 -0.30 -44.37 22.38
CA SER A 495 -0.24 -43.63 21.11
C SER A 495 -1.29 -42.52 21.05
N MET A 496 -2.55 -42.80 21.41
CA MET A 496 -3.59 -41.77 21.51
C MET A 496 -3.25 -40.68 22.53
N GLN A 497 -2.58 -41.03 23.64
CA GLN A 497 -2.16 -40.07 24.65
C GLN A 497 -1.00 -39.20 24.14
N SER A 498 -0.03 -39.78 23.42
CA SER A 498 1.02 -39.06 22.68
C SER A 498 0.40 -38.08 21.69
N ASP A 499 -0.45 -38.57 20.78
CA ASP A 499 -1.15 -37.78 19.76
C ASP A 499 -1.96 -36.65 20.40
N ARG A 500 -2.65 -36.90 21.51
CA ARG A 500 -3.38 -35.86 22.24
C ARG A 500 -2.45 -34.75 22.76
N THR A 501 -1.23 -35.07 23.20
CA THR A 501 -0.25 -34.03 23.59
C THR A 501 0.29 -33.27 22.37
N THR A 502 0.58 -33.95 21.26
CA THR A 502 1.04 -33.35 20.00
C THR A 502 -0.03 -32.40 19.43
N ILE A 503 -1.27 -32.87 19.32
CA ILE A 503 -2.43 -32.08 18.89
C ILE A 503 -2.67 -30.91 19.86
N SER A 504 -2.60 -31.11 21.17
CA SER A 504 -2.76 -30.01 22.13
C SER A 504 -1.66 -28.95 22.00
N ARG A 505 -0.43 -29.34 21.63
CA ARG A 505 0.69 -28.42 21.38
C ARG A 505 0.45 -27.62 20.09
N ALA A 506 0.09 -28.31 19.01
CA ALA A 506 -0.23 -27.69 17.72
C ALA A 506 -1.46 -26.77 17.80
N LEU A 507 -2.48 -27.11 18.60
CA LEU A 507 -3.63 -26.25 18.88
C LEU A 507 -3.26 -25.01 19.71
N SER A 508 -2.32 -25.14 20.66
CA SER A 508 -1.79 -23.98 21.42
C SER A 508 -1.03 -23.03 20.49
N GLN A 509 -0.14 -23.54 19.65
CA GLN A 509 0.60 -22.75 18.66
C GLN A 509 -0.34 -22.09 17.63
N ASN A 510 -1.36 -22.82 17.16
CA ASN A 510 -2.40 -22.25 16.29
C ASN A 510 -3.26 -21.17 16.96
N ARG A 511 -3.32 -21.14 18.30
CA ARG A 511 -3.99 -20.08 19.05
C ARG A 511 -3.11 -18.85 19.16
N GLU A 512 -1.85 -19.05 19.55
CA GLU A 512 -0.83 -18.02 19.67
C GLU A 512 -0.59 -17.29 18.33
N LEU A 513 -0.48 -18.04 17.22
CA LEU A 513 -0.40 -17.48 15.86
C LEU A 513 -1.65 -16.68 15.46
N LYS A 514 -2.84 -17.04 15.95
CA LYS A 514 -4.08 -16.27 15.70
C LYS A 514 -4.17 -15.01 16.57
N GLU A 515 -3.66 -15.07 17.79
CA GLU A 515 -3.56 -13.91 18.68
C GLU A 515 -2.52 -12.91 18.11
N GLN A 516 -1.34 -13.37 17.65
CA GLN A 516 -0.36 -12.56 16.90
C GLN A 516 -0.94 -11.97 15.59
N LEU A 517 -1.68 -12.76 14.81
CA LEU A 517 -2.33 -12.26 13.58
C LEU A 517 -3.38 -11.18 13.90
N ALA A 518 -4.14 -11.34 14.98
CA ALA A 518 -5.10 -10.34 15.43
C ALA A 518 -4.41 -9.07 15.96
N GLU A 519 -3.29 -9.19 16.67
CA GLU A 519 -2.46 -8.04 17.09
C GLU A 519 -1.90 -7.28 15.89
N LEU A 520 -1.38 -8.00 14.88
CA LEU A 520 -0.89 -7.40 13.63
C LEU A 520 -2.01 -6.70 12.85
N GLN A 521 -3.20 -7.31 12.74
CA GLN A 521 -4.38 -6.69 12.13
C GLN A 521 -4.82 -5.42 12.89
N ASN A 522 -4.84 -5.47 14.23
CA ASN A 522 -5.12 -4.29 15.05
C ASN A 522 -4.04 -3.21 14.88
N GLY A 523 -2.76 -3.59 14.73
CA GLY A 523 -1.65 -2.71 14.40
C GLY A 523 -1.86 -2.00 13.05
N PHE A 524 -2.19 -2.76 12.00
CA PHE A 524 -2.51 -2.19 10.68
C PHE A 524 -3.71 -1.25 10.73
N VAL A 525 -4.78 -1.57 11.48
CA VAL A 525 -5.95 -0.68 11.63
C VAL A 525 -5.58 0.60 12.37
N ARG A 526 -4.81 0.53 13.47
CA ARG A 526 -4.29 1.72 14.17
C ARG A 526 -3.44 2.59 13.25
N LEU A 527 -2.41 2.02 12.63
CA LEU A 527 -1.54 2.73 11.69
C LEU A 527 -2.30 3.31 10.50
N THR A 528 -3.36 2.66 10.00
CA THR A 528 -4.18 3.19 8.90
C THR A 528 -5.01 4.40 9.36
N ASN A 529 -5.55 4.36 10.57
CA ASN A 529 -6.28 5.48 11.16
C ASN A 529 -5.34 6.65 11.48
N GLU A 530 -4.19 6.39 12.10
CA GLU A 530 -3.15 7.38 12.40
C GLU A 530 -2.63 8.05 11.12
N ASN A 531 -2.34 7.28 10.06
CA ASN A 531 -1.98 7.85 8.75
C ASN A 531 -3.12 8.68 8.12
N MET A 532 -4.38 8.29 8.31
CA MET A 532 -5.54 9.08 7.85
C MET A 532 -5.67 10.41 8.61
N GLU A 533 -5.48 10.39 9.94
CA GLU A 533 -5.52 11.57 10.80
C GLU A 533 -4.35 12.53 10.48
N ILE A 534 -3.13 12.01 10.36
CA ILE A 534 -1.94 12.79 9.94
C ILE A 534 -2.14 13.37 8.54
N THR A 535 -2.67 12.60 7.59
CA THR A 535 -2.95 13.09 6.23
C THR A 535 -4.03 14.17 6.22
N SER A 536 -5.08 14.03 7.04
CA SER A 536 -6.14 15.03 7.21
C SER A 536 -5.60 16.32 7.82
N ALA A 537 -4.81 16.22 8.89
CA ALA A 537 -4.13 17.35 9.52
C ALA A 537 -3.19 18.08 8.55
N LEU A 538 -2.38 17.32 7.79
CA LEU A 538 -1.50 17.87 6.77
C LEU A 538 -2.29 18.59 5.66
N GLN A 539 -3.44 18.08 5.25
CA GLN A 539 -4.31 18.76 4.28
C GLN A 539 -4.91 20.05 4.85
N SER A 540 -5.32 20.08 6.13
CA SER A 540 -5.78 21.32 6.76
C SER A 540 -4.65 22.35 6.92
N GLU A 541 -3.45 21.95 7.31
CA GLU A 541 -2.28 22.84 7.38
C GLU A 541 -1.88 23.37 5.99
N GLN A 542 -1.97 22.53 4.94
CA GLN A 542 -1.79 23.00 3.57
C GLN A 542 -2.87 24.01 3.13
N HIS A 543 -4.10 23.91 3.64
CA HIS A 543 -5.14 24.92 3.40
C HIS A 543 -4.85 26.22 4.15
N VAL A 544 -4.50 26.15 5.43
CA VAL A 544 -4.10 27.32 6.24
C VAL A 544 -2.89 28.02 5.61
N LYS A 545 -1.87 27.28 5.17
CA LYS A 545 -0.71 27.81 4.44
C LYS A 545 -1.10 28.54 3.15
N LYS A 546 -2.08 28.04 2.39
CA LYS A 546 -2.59 28.72 1.18
C LYS A 546 -3.34 30.01 1.53
N GLU A 547 -4.14 30.03 2.59
CA GLU A 547 -4.77 31.27 3.07
C GLU A 547 -3.76 32.30 3.57
N LEU A 548 -2.75 31.87 4.33
CA LEU A 548 -1.69 32.75 4.82
C LEU A 548 -0.87 33.33 3.66
N ALA A 549 -0.54 32.53 2.64
CA ALA A 549 0.10 33.01 1.42
C ALA A 549 -0.77 34.04 0.68
N LYS A 550 -2.09 33.81 0.57
CA LYS A 550 -3.03 34.77 -0.03
C LYS A 550 -3.10 36.09 0.76
N LYS A 551 -3.19 36.01 2.09
CA LYS A 551 -3.18 37.18 3.00
C LYS A 551 -1.85 37.95 2.93
N LEU A 552 -0.72 37.26 2.77
CA LEU A 552 0.58 37.88 2.51
C LEU A 552 0.61 38.62 1.17
N GLY A 553 0.07 38.04 0.10
CA GLY A 553 -0.11 38.71 -1.19
C GLY A 553 -0.95 39.98 -1.07
N GLU A 554 -2.14 39.89 -0.48
CA GLU A 554 -3.04 41.04 -0.26
C GLU A 554 -2.39 42.16 0.59
N LEU A 555 -1.53 41.81 1.55
CA LEU A 555 -0.76 42.79 2.33
C LEU A 555 0.39 43.39 1.52
N GLN A 556 1.06 42.61 0.67
CA GLN A 556 2.17 43.05 -0.17
C GLN A 556 1.70 43.97 -1.31
N GLU A 557 0.53 43.68 -1.90
CA GLU A 557 -0.18 44.57 -2.85
C GLU A 557 -0.49 45.92 -2.20
N ARG A 558 -1.16 45.94 -1.03
CA ARG A 558 -1.45 47.18 -0.29
C ARG A 558 -0.21 47.96 0.14
N LEU A 559 0.91 47.27 0.41
CA LEU A 559 2.18 47.92 0.71
C LEU A 559 2.80 48.55 -0.55
N GLY A 560 2.54 47.99 -1.73
CA GLY A 560 2.79 48.63 -3.02
C GLY A 560 1.94 49.90 -3.22
N GLU A 561 0.61 49.79 -3.07
CA GLU A 561 -0.32 50.93 -3.17
C GLU A 561 0.06 52.08 -2.21
N LEU A 562 0.47 51.74 -0.97
CA LEU A 562 0.95 52.70 0.03
C LEU A 562 2.31 53.33 -0.34
N LYS A 563 3.19 52.63 -1.06
CA LYS A 563 4.43 53.21 -1.58
C LYS A 563 4.16 54.16 -2.73
N GLU A 564 3.38 53.74 -3.73
CA GLU A 564 3.04 54.58 -4.88
C GLU A 564 2.33 55.87 -4.45
N THR A 565 1.39 55.78 -3.49
CA THR A 565 0.72 56.97 -2.94
C THR A 565 1.64 57.88 -2.12
N VAL A 566 2.65 57.33 -1.41
CA VAL A 566 3.68 58.12 -0.73
C VAL A 566 4.65 58.77 -1.71
N GLU A 567 5.05 58.08 -2.78
CA GLU A 567 5.91 58.64 -3.84
C GLU A 567 5.20 59.76 -4.60
N LEU A 568 3.92 59.57 -4.99
CA LEU A 568 3.08 60.62 -5.56
C LEU A 568 2.95 61.84 -4.63
N LYS A 569 2.73 61.61 -3.32
CA LYS A 569 2.67 62.72 -2.34
C LYS A 569 4.02 63.39 -2.10
N SER A 570 5.12 62.67 -2.28
CA SER A 570 6.47 63.26 -2.26
C SER A 570 6.73 64.14 -3.48
N GLN A 571 6.31 63.71 -4.67
CA GLN A 571 6.37 64.50 -5.91
C GLN A 571 5.48 65.75 -5.83
N GLU A 572 4.25 65.63 -5.32
CA GLU A 572 3.39 66.79 -5.03
C GLU A 572 4.09 67.77 -4.08
N ALA A 573 4.64 67.29 -2.97
CA ALA A 573 5.35 68.13 -2.00
C ALA A 573 6.59 68.81 -2.58
N GLN A 574 7.35 68.13 -3.44
CA GLN A 574 8.47 68.71 -4.18
C GLN A 574 7.99 69.84 -5.11
N SER A 575 6.95 69.61 -5.91
CA SER A 575 6.41 70.64 -6.81
C SER A 575 5.87 71.88 -6.07
N LEU A 576 5.26 71.69 -4.90
CA LEU A 576 4.82 72.79 -4.02
C LEU A 576 6.00 73.53 -3.37
N GLN A 577 7.09 72.84 -3.07
CA GLN A 577 8.32 73.46 -2.60
C GLN A 577 9.01 74.26 -3.71
N GLU A 578 9.07 73.75 -4.94
CA GLU A 578 9.59 74.49 -6.10
C GLU A 578 8.77 75.76 -6.35
N GLN A 579 7.44 75.69 -6.29
CA GLN A 579 6.56 76.87 -6.37
C GLN A 579 6.81 77.88 -5.24
N ARG A 580 7.00 77.41 -3.99
CA ARG A 580 7.39 78.27 -2.86
C ARG A 580 8.71 78.99 -3.15
N ASP A 581 9.71 78.27 -3.62
CA ASP A 581 11.07 78.79 -3.82
C ASP A 581 11.15 79.73 -5.04
N GLN A 582 10.34 79.48 -6.08
CA GLN A 582 10.08 80.45 -7.17
C GLN A 582 9.45 81.74 -6.63
N CYS A 583 8.38 81.65 -5.84
CA CYS A 583 7.74 82.82 -5.21
C CYS A 583 8.69 83.61 -4.29
N LEU A 584 9.53 82.92 -3.50
CA LEU A 584 10.56 83.55 -2.69
C LEU A 584 11.62 84.26 -3.56
N SER A 585 12.03 83.67 -4.68
CA SER A 585 12.97 84.30 -5.61
C SER A 585 12.41 85.59 -6.22
N HIS A 586 11.12 85.61 -6.59
CA HIS A 586 10.44 86.81 -7.09
C HIS A 586 10.28 87.88 -6.01
N LEU A 587 9.97 87.49 -4.78
CA LEU A 587 9.91 88.42 -3.64
C LEU A 587 11.29 89.03 -3.34
N GLN A 588 12.36 88.24 -3.44
CA GLN A 588 13.74 88.71 -3.27
C GLN A 588 14.18 89.64 -4.42
N GLN A 589 13.81 89.33 -5.67
CA GLN A 589 14.01 90.21 -6.82
C GLN A 589 13.30 91.56 -6.63
N TYR A 590 12.04 91.54 -6.19
CA TYR A 590 11.28 92.76 -5.90
C TYR A 590 11.89 93.58 -4.76
N ALA A 591 12.32 92.92 -3.67
CA ALA A 591 13.00 93.58 -2.56
C ALA A 591 14.33 94.24 -2.98
N ALA A 592 15.13 93.55 -3.80
CA ALA A 592 16.38 94.09 -4.34
C ALA A 592 16.13 95.28 -5.29
N ALA A 593 15.12 95.20 -6.16
CA ALA A 593 14.73 96.32 -7.02
C ALA A 593 14.24 97.53 -6.21
N TYR A 594 13.49 97.30 -5.12
CA TYR A 594 13.05 98.37 -4.21
C TYR A 594 14.24 99.02 -3.47
N GLN A 595 15.22 98.23 -3.02
CA GLN A 595 16.47 98.73 -2.42
C GLN A 595 17.30 99.56 -3.42
N GLN A 596 17.41 99.12 -4.67
CA GLN A 596 18.06 99.92 -5.74
C GLN A 596 17.32 101.24 -5.97
N HIS A 597 15.98 101.23 -5.94
CA HIS A 597 15.17 102.44 -6.11
C HIS A 597 15.35 103.44 -4.95
N LEU A 598 15.52 102.95 -3.71
CA LEU A 598 15.85 103.80 -2.56
C LEU A 598 17.26 104.40 -2.68
N ALA A 599 18.27 103.59 -3.02
CA ALA A 599 19.64 104.09 -3.20
C ALA A 599 19.75 105.14 -4.32
N ALA A 600 19.03 104.94 -5.43
CA ALA A 600 18.95 105.93 -6.51
C ALA A 600 18.22 107.23 -6.08
N TYR A 601 17.23 107.13 -5.19
CA TYR A 601 16.55 108.30 -4.62
C TYR A 601 17.48 109.06 -3.64
N GLU A 602 18.22 108.34 -2.79
CA GLU A 602 19.23 108.92 -1.90
C GLU A 602 20.32 109.65 -2.72
N GLN A 603 20.84 109.02 -3.78
CA GLN A 603 21.78 109.67 -4.71
C GLN A 603 21.18 110.96 -5.30
N LEU A 604 19.96 110.91 -5.85
CA LEU A 604 19.27 112.08 -6.41
C LEU A 604 19.06 113.20 -5.37
N THR A 605 18.80 112.86 -4.09
CA THR A 605 18.75 113.88 -3.03
C THR A 605 20.13 114.49 -2.73
N SER A 606 21.21 113.69 -2.76
CA SER A 606 22.58 114.21 -2.58
C SER A 606 23.03 115.11 -3.73
N GLU A 607 22.67 114.77 -4.98
CA GLU A 607 22.91 115.61 -6.17
C GLU A 607 22.12 116.92 -6.10
N LYS A 608 20.84 116.85 -5.70
CA LYS A 608 20.01 118.04 -5.45
C LYS A 608 20.60 118.94 -4.35
N GLU A 609 21.12 118.36 -3.27
CA GLU A 609 21.83 119.11 -2.24
C GLU A 609 23.12 119.76 -2.76
N ALA A 610 23.91 119.04 -3.56
CA ALA A 610 25.13 119.57 -4.16
C ALA A 610 24.83 120.76 -5.09
N VAL A 611 23.81 120.64 -5.95
CA VAL A 611 23.32 121.74 -6.80
C VAL A 611 22.79 122.91 -5.95
N HIS A 612 22.11 122.64 -4.83
CA HIS A 612 21.63 123.72 -3.94
C HIS A 612 22.78 124.44 -3.22
N LYS A 613 23.81 123.71 -2.79
CA LYS A 613 25.06 124.26 -2.23
C LYS A 613 25.81 125.10 -3.29
N GLN A 614 25.88 124.62 -4.53
CA GLN A 614 26.49 125.35 -5.65
C GLN A 614 25.71 126.63 -6.01
N LEU A 615 24.37 126.58 -6.02
CA LEU A 615 23.52 127.74 -6.22
C LEU A 615 23.69 128.77 -5.10
N LEU A 616 23.77 128.34 -3.84
CA LEU A 616 24.02 129.23 -2.70
C LEU A 616 25.38 129.95 -2.83
N LEU A 617 26.43 129.22 -3.22
CA LEU A 617 27.75 129.79 -3.49
C LEU A 617 27.71 130.78 -4.67
N GLN A 618 26.96 130.46 -5.74
CA GLN A 618 26.78 131.36 -6.87
C GLN A 618 26.04 132.64 -6.48
N THR A 619 25.02 132.56 -5.62
CA THR A 619 24.33 133.73 -5.06
C THR A 619 25.30 134.57 -4.21
N GLN A 620 26.10 133.95 -3.35
CA GLN A 620 27.10 134.68 -2.54
C GLN A 620 28.14 135.40 -3.41
N LEU A 621 28.61 134.78 -4.49
CA LEU A 621 29.50 135.41 -5.47
C LEU A 621 28.80 136.53 -6.26
N MET A 622 27.51 136.38 -6.58
CA MET A 622 26.71 137.44 -7.21
C MET A 622 26.45 138.62 -6.27
N ASP A 623 26.22 138.37 -4.98
CA ASP A 623 26.04 139.42 -3.97
C ASP A 623 27.37 140.16 -3.71
N GLN A 624 28.50 139.44 -3.69
CA GLN A 624 29.84 140.03 -3.67
C GLN A 624 30.09 140.92 -4.90
N LEU A 625 29.87 140.39 -6.10
CA LEU A 625 30.02 141.16 -7.36
C LEU A 625 29.08 142.37 -7.42
N GLN A 626 27.86 142.28 -6.91
CA GLN A 626 26.96 143.44 -6.79
C GLN A 626 27.46 144.46 -5.76
N HIS A 627 28.04 144.01 -4.64
CA HIS A 627 28.64 144.90 -3.66
C HIS A 627 29.88 145.61 -4.22
N GLU A 628 30.75 144.89 -4.93
CA GLU A 628 31.88 145.44 -5.68
C GLU A 628 31.43 146.41 -6.78
N GLU A 629 30.37 146.09 -7.53
CA GLU A 629 29.83 146.98 -8.56
C GLU A 629 29.22 148.26 -7.94
N VAL A 630 28.57 148.16 -6.77
CA VAL A 630 28.07 149.32 -6.02
C VAL A 630 29.21 150.15 -5.43
N GLN A 631 30.25 149.54 -4.87
CA GLN A 631 31.46 150.25 -4.42
C GLN A 631 32.16 150.94 -5.60
N SER A 632 32.31 150.25 -6.74
CA SER A 632 32.90 150.79 -7.96
C SER A 632 32.08 151.95 -8.54
N LYS A 633 30.74 151.85 -8.54
CA LYS A 633 29.85 152.95 -8.92
C LYS A 633 29.99 154.13 -7.97
N MET A 634 30.03 153.91 -6.66
CA MET A 634 30.23 154.96 -5.66
C MET A 634 31.60 155.63 -5.82
N ALA A 635 32.67 154.87 -6.06
CA ALA A 635 34.00 155.39 -6.34
C ALA A 635 34.05 156.20 -7.64
N ALA A 636 33.38 155.74 -8.70
CA ALA A 636 33.26 156.47 -9.96
C ALA A 636 32.39 157.73 -9.85
N GLU A 637 31.41 157.76 -8.95
CA GLU A 637 30.57 158.93 -8.67
C GLU A 637 31.30 159.96 -7.80
N MET A 638 32.08 159.51 -6.81
CA MET A 638 33.04 160.34 -6.07
C MET A 638 34.09 160.94 -7.01
N ALA A 639 34.70 160.13 -7.87
CA ALA A 639 35.65 160.59 -8.88
C ALA A 639 35.01 161.61 -9.86
N ARG A 640 33.72 161.45 -10.22
CA ARG A 640 32.97 162.47 -10.97
C ARG A 640 32.79 163.77 -10.20
N GLN A 641 32.51 163.72 -8.90
CA GLN A 641 32.39 164.93 -8.09
C GLN A 641 33.73 165.66 -7.92
N GLU A 642 34.84 164.94 -7.83
CA GLU A 642 36.18 165.55 -7.84
C GLU A 642 36.56 166.09 -9.22
N LEU A 643 36.22 165.38 -10.30
CA LEU A 643 36.39 165.86 -11.67
C LEU A 643 35.61 167.18 -11.88
N GLN A 644 34.36 167.26 -11.45
CA GLN A 644 33.56 168.48 -11.57
C GLN A 644 34.16 169.65 -10.76
N LYS A 645 34.59 169.41 -9.51
CA LYS A 645 35.27 170.42 -8.67
C LYS A 645 36.62 170.88 -9.23
N THR A 646 37.33 170.01 -9.96
CA THR A 646 38.57 170.39 -10.66
C THR A 646 38.29 171.11 -11.98
N GLN A 647 37.20 170.77 -12.68
CA GLN A 647 36.79 171.39 -13.93
C GLN A 647 36.31 172.84 -13.72
N GLU A 648 35.56 173.12 -12.67
CA GLU A 648 35.19 174.49 -12.25
C GLU A 648 36.43 175.36 -11.90
N ARG A 649 37.47 174.74 -11.34
CA ARG A 649 38.78 175.40 -11.08
C ARG A 649 39.61 175.57 -12.37
N LEU A 650 39.42 174.70 -13.35
CA LEU A 650 40.11 174.75 -14.64
C LEU A 650 39.56 175.88 -15.52
N GLU A 651 38.24 176.13 -15.52
CA GLU A 651 37.65 177.24 -16.28
C GLU A 651 38.06 178.61 -15.74
N ALA A 652 38.18 178.77 -14.41
CA ALA A 652 38.72 179.98 -13.80
C ALA A 652 40.19 180.24 -14.22
N THR A 653 41.03 179.20 -14.19
CA THR A 653 42.45 179.32 -14.58
C THR A 653 42.67 179.34 -16.10
N SER A 654 41.68 178.95 -16.90
CA SER A 654 41.69 179.05 -18.37
C SER A 654 41.61 180.48 -18.89
N GLN A 655 41.05 181.42 -18.12
CA GLN A 655 41.04 182.84 -18.50
C GLN A 655 42.38 183.53 -18.22
N GLU A 656 43.09 183.09 -17.18
CA GLU A 656 44.42 183.63 -16.84
C GLU A 656 45.52 183.05 -17.77
N ASN A 657 45.42 181.79 -18.18
CA ASN A 657 46.43 181.11 -19.03
C ASN A 657 46.43 181.50 -20.53
N GLN A 658 45.74 182.58 -20.93
CA GLN A 658 45.98 183.20 -22.25
C GLN A 658 47.04 184.31 -22.23
N GLN A 659 47.62 184.62 -21.06
CA GLN A 659 48.82 185.45 -20.93
C GLN A 659 49.93 184.65 -20.23
N LEU A 660 51.18 184.76 -20.71
CA LEU A 660 52.35 183.96 -20.29
C LEU A 660 52.20 182.46 -20.68
N GLN A 661 52.70 181.97 -21.82
CA GLN A 661 53.83 182.38 -22.68
C GLN A 661 55.23 182.21 -22.06
N ALA A 662 55.57 181.02 -21.50
CA ALA A 662 56.95 180.47 -21.59
C ALA A 662 57.09 178.97 -21.18
N GLN A 663 57.22 178.10 -22.19
CA GLN A 663 58.18 176.96 -22.30
C GLN A 663 58.19 175.80 -21.27
N LEU A 664 58.24 174.57 -21.81
CA LEU A 664 58.14 173.24 -21.16
C LEU A 664 59.42 172.75 -20.44
N SER A 665 59.28 171.86 -19.44
CA SER A 665 60.38 170.99 -18.97
C SER A 665 59.97 169.76 -18.10
N LEU A 666 60.01 168.56 -18.71
CA LEU A 666 60.56 167.27 -18.20
C LEU A 666 59.97 166.45 -16.99
N LEU A 667 60.23 165.11 -17.09
CA LEU A 667 60.09 164.00 -16.08
C LEU A 667 58.65 163.63 -15.61
N ALA A 668 58.34 162.41 -15.13
CA ALA A 668 58.94 161.05 -15.23
C ALA A 668 57.96 159.96 -14.71
N LEU A 669 58.21 158.67 -14.99
CA LEU A 669 57.64 157.51 -14.25
C LEU A 669 58.61 156.30 -14.22
N PRO A 670 58.99 155.82 -13.02
CA PRO A 670 59.45 154.45 -12.75
C PRO A 670 58.81 153.84 -11.46
N GLY A 671 59.17 152.60 -11.11
CA GLY A 671 58.74 151.85 -9.90
C GLY A 671 57.82 150.65 -10.25
N GLU A 672 57.97 149.41 -9.75
CA GLU A 672 58.36 148.87 -8.42
C GLU A 672 57.27 149.08 -7.34
N GLY A 673 56.93 148.11 -6.47
CA GLY A 673 57.49 146.76 -6.24
C GLY A 673 56.54 145.83 -5.44
N ASP A 674 57.09 144.81 -4.76
CA ASP A 674 56.38 143.77 -3.98
C ASP A 674 56.00 144.19 -2.53
N GLU A 675 55.59 143.21 -1.70
CA GLU A 675 55.54 143.21 -0.21
C GLU A 675 54.39 144.02 0.48
N GLU A 676 53.86 143.68 1.68
CA GLU A 676 53.68 142.40 2.43
C GLU A 676 52.73 142.65 3.66
N GLN A 677 52.39 141.62 4.47
CA GLN A 677 51.98 141.71 5.92
C GLN A 677 50.63 142.46 6.27
N GLU A 678 49.99 142.41 7.47
CA GLU A 678 49.98 141.51 8.66
C GLU A 678 48.69 141.71 9.53
N GLU A 679 48.31 140.68 10.32
CA GLU A 679 47.64 140.62 11.68
C GLU A 679 46.43 141.56 12.05
N GLN A 680 45.73 141.55 13.21
CA GLN A 680 45.75 140.94 14.58
C GLN A 680 44.29 141.11 15.16
N GLU A 681 43.66 140.49 16.18
CA GLU A 681 43.75 139.40 17.20
C GLU A 681 42.25 139.01 17.51
N GLU A 682 41.72 138.16 18.42
CA GLU A 682 42.06 137.21 19.52
C GLU A 682 40.94 136.09 19.48
N GLU A 683 40.59 135.17 20.40
CA GLU A 683 40.97 134.75 21.77
C GLU A 683 41.01 133.19 21.80
N ALA A 684 40.30 132.53 22.73
CA ALA A 684 40.30 131.09 23.00
C ALA A 684 38.93 130.68 23.65
N PRO A 685 38.76 129.58 24.44
CA PRO A 685 39.64 128.41 24.66
C PRO A 685 38.98 127.00 24.54
N ARG A 686 39.70 126.09 23.85
CA ARG A 686 40.18 124.71 24.22
C ARG A 686 39.39 123.77 25.18
N PRO A 687 39.71 122.45 25.24
CA PRO A 687 40.53 121.56 24.37
C PRO A 687 39.68 120.37 23.79
N SER A 688 40.14 119.35 23.04
CA SER A 688 41.45 118.69 22.76
C SER A 688 41.39 118.01 21.36
N LEU A 689 42.38 118.07 20.46
CA LEU A 689 43.75 117.48 20.43
C LEU A 689 43.79 115.92 20.31
N THR A 690 44.52 115.24 19.39
CA THR A 690 45.12 115.54 18.05
C THR A 690 45.47 114.22 17.31
N ILE A 691 45.77 114.28 15.99
CA ILE A 691 46.52 113.29 15.16
C ILE A 691 48.07 113.48 15.31
N PRO A 692 49.04 112.72 14.69
CA PRO A 692 48.97 111.85 13.49
C PRO A 692 49.77 110.50 13.49
N GLU A 693 49.66 109.78 12.36
CA GLU A 693 50.67 108.98 11.58
C GLU A 693 51.53 107.80 12.14
N ASP A 694 51.57 106.73 11.32
CA ASP A 694 52.51 105.60 11.12
C ASP A 694 53.64 105.27 12.13
N LEU A 695 53.55 104.09 12.77
CA LEU A 695 54.39 102.89 12.52
C LEU A 695 54.16 101.77 13.58
N ASP A 696 54.29 100.51 13.16
CA ASP A 696 54.31 99.24 13.94
C ASP A 696 53.20 98.99 15.01
N SER A 697 52.33 98.00 14.74
CA SER A 697 51.09 97.77 15.51
C SER A 697 51.28 97.10 16.88
N LYS A 698 50.65 97.70 17.90
CA LYS A 698 50.74 97.25 19.30
C LYS A 698 49.88 96.01 19.56
N GLU A 699 48.80 95.82 18.81
CA GLU A 699 47.97 94.61 18.80
C GLU A 699 48.78 93.33 18.55
N ALA A 700 49.79 93.36 17.66
CA ALA A 700 50.61 92.20 17.35
C ALA A 700 51.41 91.71 18.57
N MET A 701 51.89 92.64 19.39
CA MET A 701 52.63 92.34 20.62
C MET A 701 51.70 91.79 21.73
N VAL A 702 50.47 92.31 21.83
CA VAL A 702 49.45 91.81 22.76
C VAL A 702 48.95 90.41 22.36
N ALA A 703 48.75 90.17 21.06
CA ALA A 703 48.42 88.86 20.53
C ALA A 703 49.51 87.83 20.88
N PHE A 704 50.78 88.18 20.68
CA PHE A 704 51.91 87.31 21.02
C PHE A 704 51.94 86.90 22.50
N PHE A 705 51.76 87.85 23.42
CA PHE A 705 51.74 87.54 24.86
C PHE A 705 50.53 86.67 25.26
N ASN A 706 49.35 86.90 24.68
CA ASN A 706 48.18 86.07 24.95
C ASN A 706 48.35 84.62 24.43
N THR A 707 48.93 84.43 23.25
CA THR A 707 49.26 83.09 22.73
C THR A 707 50.34 82.39 23.56
N ALA A 708 51.35 83.13 24.02
CA ALA A 708 52.40 82.59 24.88
C ALA A 708 51.85 82.08 26.22
N ILE A 709 50.94 82.82 26.87
CA ILE A 709 50.29 82.42 28.12
C ILE A 709 49.46 81.14 27.91
N ALA A 710 48.64 81.06 26.85
CA ALA A 710 47.85 79.87 26.55
C ALA A 710 48.73 78.61 26.39
N SER A 711 49.87 78.71 25.69
CA SER A 711 50.81 77.59 25.51
C SER A 711 51.46 77.12 26.83
N ALA A 712 51.68 78.04 27.78
CA ALA A 712 52.23 77.73 29.09
C ALA A 712 51.22 77.03 30.01
N GLU A 713 49.93 77.36 29.90
CA GLU A 713 48.84 76.67 30.60
C GLU A 713 48.59 75.27 30.01
N GLU A 714 48.74 75.10 28.69
CA GLU A 714 48.63 73.81 28.01
C GLU A 714 49.74 72.84 28.46
N GLU A 715 51.01 73.26 28.50
CA GLU A 715 52.09 72.41 29.07
C GLU A 715 51.90 72.16 30.58
N GLN A 716 51.41 73.16 31.34
CA GLN A 716 51.12 72.96 32.77
C GLN A 716 50.00 71.93 33.00
N THR A 717 48.99 71.85 32.13
CA THR A 717 47.95 70.81 32.20
C THR A 717 48.48 69.45 31.71
N ARG A 718 49.30 69.42 30.65
CA ARG A 718 49.98 68.22 30.12
C ARG A 718 50.85 67.53 31.18
N LEU A 719 51.71 68.28 31.88
CA LEU A 719 52.55 67.77 32.97
C LEU A 719 51.72 67.30 34.18
N ARG A 720 50.59 67.97 34.49
CA ARG A 720 49.63 67.48 35.50
C ARG A 720 48.94 66.18 35.09
N VAL A 721 48.71 65.92 33.80
CA VAL A 721 48.19 64.62 33.33
C VAL A 721 49.23 63.53 33.52
N GLN A 722 50.47 63.74 33.04
CA GLN A 722 51.56 62.76 33.22
C GLN A 722 51.84 62.44 34.70
N LEU A 723 51.77 63.45 35.59
CA LEU A 723 51.95 63.23 37.04
C LEU A 723 50.80 62.43 37.68
N ARG A 724 49.56 62.55 37.18
CA ARG A 724 48.45 61.68 37.59
C ARG A 724 48.67 60.25 37.08
N GLU A 725 49.15 60.09 35.85
CA GLU A 725 49.40 58.79 35.23
C GLU A 725 50.52 58.01 35.94
N GLN A 726 51.64 58.67 36.26
CA GLN A 726 52.69 58.13 37.14
C GLN A 726 52.13 57.70 38.50
N LYS A 727 51.32 58.55 39.15
CA LYS A 727 50.68 58.21 40.43
C LYS A 727 49.66 57.07 40.32
N ALA A 728 49.03 56.87 39.17
CA ALA A 728 48.17 55.70 38.93
C ALA A 728 49.00 54.41 38.80
N ARG A 729 50.10 54.44 38.03
CA ARG A 729 51.02 53.29 37.89
C ARG A 729 51.64 52.89 39.24
N CYS A 730 52.07 53.84 40.07
CA CYS A 730 52.56 53.56 41.42
C CYS A 730 51.49 53.02 42.38
N ARG A 731 50.20 53.36 42.20
CA ARG A 731 49.10 52.79 43.01
C ARG A 731 48.76 51.36 42.57
N SER A 732 48.77 51.06 41.28
CA SER A 732 48.49 49.71 40.78
C SER A 732 49.51 48.65 41.25
N LEU A 733 50.76 49.05 41.47
CA LEU A 733 51.80 48.18 42.05
C LEU A 733 51.65 47.96 43.56
N ALA A 734 50.96 48.84 44.29
CA ALA A 734 50.90 48.81 45.76
C ALA A 734 49.84 47.83 46.32
N HIS A 735 48.82 47.47 45.55
CA HIS A 735 47.69 46.66 46.03
C HIS A 735 47.81 45.14 45.80
N LEU A 736 48.92 44.66 45.23
CA LEU A 736 49.16 43.23 44.98
C LEU A 736 49.71 42.45 46.19
N SER A 737 49.77 43.03 47.40
CA SER A 737 50.57 42.50 48.52
C SER A 737 49.85 42.34 49.87
N THR A 738 48.84 41.47 49.93
CA THR A 738 48.49 40.64 51.13
C THR A 738 47.88 41.40 52.36
N PRO A 739 47.57 40.76 53.52
CA PRO A 739 46.26 40.09 53.68
C PRO A 739 45.51 40.35 55.02
N VAL A 740 44.20 40.01 55.02
CA VAL A 740 43.35 39.52 56.14
C VAL A 740 43.69 39.95 57.59
N GLN A 741 42.83 40.79 58.20
CA GLN A 741 42.21 40.49 59.51
C GLN A 741 41.01 41.40 59.88
N SER A 742 40.33 41.06 60.97
CA SER A 742 39.00 41.57 61.37
C SER A 742 39.06 42.66 62.47
N LYS A 743 38.05 43.57 62.48
CA LYS A 743 37.14 43.82 63.63
C LYS A 743 36.13 44.96 63.39
N ILE A 744 34.98 44.80 64.05
CA ILE A 744 33.87 45.77 64.27
C ILE A 744 34.22 46.53 65.58
N PRO A 745 33.96 47.86 65.78
CA PRO A 745 32.65 48.48 65.59
C PRO A 745 32.55 49.96 65.09
N SER A 746 31.33 50.30 64.64
CA SER A 746 30.62 51.59 64.73
C SER A 746 31.34 52.92 64.42
N ASN A 747 30.99 53.55 63.29
CA ASN A 747 29.94 54.59 63.31
C ASN A 747 29.45 55.03 61.91
N VAL A 748 28.11 55.03 61.75
CA VAL A 748 27.22 55.96 61.01
C VAL A 748 27.58 56.43 59.58
N SER A 749 26.56 56.36 58.71
CA SER A 749 26.37 57.04 57.41
C SER A 749 26.70 56.23 56.15
N ASP A 750 25.68 56.06 55.31
CA ASP A 750 25.75 55.38 54.01
C ASP A 750 26.64 56.09 52.98
N SER A 751 27.37 55.30 52.18
CA SER A 751 27.63 55.53 50.74
C SER A 751 28.53 54.41 50.19
N VAL A 752 27.94 53.25 49.89
CA VAL A 752 28.63 52.23 49.07
C VAL A 752 28.71 52.79 47.65
N SER A 753 29.91 53.14 47.17
CA SER A 753 30.11 53.81 45.87
C SER A 753 29.39 53.07 44.74
N GLU A 754 28.65 53.81 43.91
CA GLU A 754 27.90 53.29 42.77
C GLU A 754 28.79 52.45 41.84
N GLU A 755 30.04 52.87 41.64
CA GLU A 755 31.05 52.15 40.85
C GLU A 755 31.29 50.72 41.36
N SER A 756 31.26 50.50 42.69
CA SER A 756 31.46 49.18 43.29
C SER A 756 30.22 48.30 43.15
N ASN A 757 29.02 48.89 43.23
CA ASN A 757 27.77 48.20 42.97
C ASN A 757 27.61 47.85 41.47
N GLN A 758 28.04 48.73 40.56
CA GLN A 758 28.05 48.48 39.12
C GLN A 758 29.13 47.47 38.71
N ALA A 759 30.32 47.49 39.30
CA ALA A 759 31.33 46.44 39.09
C ALA A 759 30.81 45.06 39.54
N LEU A 760 30.09 45.01 40.67
CA LEU A 760 29.39 43.80 41.13
C LEU A 760 28.25 43.40 40.18
N HIS A 761 27.46 44.35 39.67
CA HIS A 761 26.39 44.10 38.71
C HIS A 761 26.93 43.50 37.41
N VAL A 762 27.97 44.08 36.82
CA VAL A 762 28.61 43.57 35.59
C VAL A 762 29.29 42.21 35.81
N ALA A 763 29.81 41.94 37.02
CA ALA A 763 30.31 40.61 37.37
C ALA A 763 29.17 39.59 37.51
N MET A 764 28.03 39.99 38.08
CA MET A 764 26.83 39.16 38.22
C MET A 764 26.14 38.89 36.89
N GLU A 765 26.05 39.88 35.99
CA GLU A 765 25.59 39.73 34.61
C GLU A 765 26.45 38.73 33.84
N LYS A 766 27.78 38.87 33.88
CA LYS A 766 28.69 37.91 33.21
C LYS A 766 28.57 36.49 33.77
N LEU A 767 28.34 36.38 35.08
CA LEU A 767 28.09 35.09 35.72
C LEU A 767 26.71 34.52 35.29
N GLN A 768 25.68 35.36 35.16
CA GLN A 768 24.35 34.99 34.70
C GLN A 768 24.35 34.58 33.22
N SER A 769 25.01 35.33 32.32
CA SER A 769 25.23 34.94 30.93
C SER A 769 25.90 33.57 30.84
N ARG A 770 27.00 33.36 31.59
CA ARG A 770 27.71 32.08 31.59
C ARG A 770 26.87 30.93 32.17
N PHE A 771 26.02 31.19 33.16
CA PHE A 771 25.06 30.18 33.65
C PHE A 771 23.97 29.87 32.62
N LEU A 772 23.48 30.86 31.87
CA LEU A 772 22.52 30.66 30.78
C LEU A 772 23.16 29.86 29.63
N GLU A 773 24.37 30.22 29.20
CA GLU A 773 25.18 29.50 28.21
C GLU A 773 25.37 28.03 28.63
N VAL A 774 25.87 27.76 29.84
CA VAL A 774 26.09 26.39 30.34
C VAL A 774 24.78 25.62 30.55
N MET A 775 23.66 26.29 30.86
CA MET A 775 22.34 25.63 30.89
C MET A 775 21.84 25.30 29.47
N GLN A 776 22.06 26.17 28.49
CA GLN A 776 21.71 25.94 27.10
C GLN A 776 22.54 24.80 26.50
N GLU A 777 23.88 24.83 26.66
CA GLU A 777 24.78 23.72 26.30
C GLU A 777 24.33 22.40 26.94
N LYS A 778 23.89 22.43 28.20
CA LYS A 778 23.40 21.24 28.91
C LYS A 778 22.05 20.73 28.38
N VAL A 779 21.17 21.62 27.90
CA VAL A 779 19.92 21.23 27.24
C VAL A 779 20.24 20.59 25.89
N GLU A 780 21.06 21.23 25.06
CA GLU A 780 21.47 20.70 23.75
C GLU A 780 22.23 19.37 23.87
N LEU A 781 23.10 19.23 24.87
CA LEU A 781 23.76 17.95 25.18
C LEU A 781 22.77 16.88 25.64
N LYS A 782 21.71 17.25 26.38
CA LYS A 782 20.67 16.30 26.82
C LYS A 782 19.79 15.87 25.65
N GLU A 783 19.34 16.80 24.82
CA GLU A 783 18.60 16.53 23.59
C GLU A 783 19.40 15.59 22.68
N ARG A 784 20.69 15.88 22.47
CA ARG A 784 21.60 15.03 21.69
C ARG A 784 21.86 13.64 22.31
N VAL A 785 21.79 13.51 23.63
CA VAL A 785 21.83 12.18 24.30
C VAL A 785 20.51 11.44 24.06
N GLU A 786 19.36 12.11 24.16
CA GLU A 786 18.05 11.50 23.89
C GLU A 786 17.89 11.10 22.41
N GLU A 787 18.44 11.88 21.47
CA GLU A 787 18.59 11.50 20.06
C GLU A 787 19.45 10.23 19.88
N LEU A 788 20.61 10.16 20.56
CA LEU A 788 21.51 9.01 20.47
C LEU A 788 20.93 7.75 21.13
N GLU A 789 20.22 7.89 22.25
CA GLU A 789 19.49 6.79 22.89
C GLU A 789 18.39 6.27 21.97
N HIS A 790 17.62 7.16 21.32
CA HIS A 790 16.63 6.77 20.30
C HIS A 790 17.29 6.05 19.11
N CYS A 791 18.42 6.54 18.59
CA CYS A 791 19.17 5.86 17.53
C CYS A 791 19.68 4.48 17.98
N CYS A 792 20.14 4.32 19.23
CA CYS A 792 20.56 3.02 19.77
C CYS A 792 19.38 2.05 19.86
N ILE A 793 18.19 2.52 20.26
CA ILE A 793 16.96 1.71 20.31
C ILE A 793 16.56 1.26 18.89
N GLN A 794 16.59 2.16 17.91
CA GLN A 794 16.32 1.81 16.50
C GLN A 794 17.31 0.76 15.98
N LEU A 795 18.62 0.97 16.18
CA LEU A 795 19.66 0.03 15.77
C LEU A 795 19.56 -1.33 16.48
N SER A 796 19.09 -1.37 17.74
CA SER A 796 18.79 -2.66 18.40
C SER A 796 17.61 -3.37 17.74
N GLY A 797 16.51 -2.68 17.44
CA GLY A 797 15.36 -3.29 16.74
C GLY A 797 15.70 -3.76 15.33
N GLU A 798 16.53 -3.02 14.60
CA GLU A 798 17.08 -3.45 13.31
C GLU A 798 17.98 -4.68 13.47
N THR A 799 18.83 -4.73 14.50
CA THR A 799 19.70 -5.88 14.80
C THR A 799 18.89 -7.12 15.16
N ASP A 800 17.84 -6.98 15.96
CA ASP A 800 16.92 -8.07 16.31
C ASP A 800 16.16 -8.57 15.07
N THR A 801 15.69 -7.66 14.21
CA THR A 801 15.06 -8.00 12.91
C THR A 801 16.03 -8.76 11.98
N ILE A 802 17.31 -8.37 11.96
CA ILE A 802 18.35 -9.11 11.23
C ILE A 802 18.58 -10.49 11.87
N GLY A 803 18.52 -10.60 13.20
CA GLY A 803 18.55 -11.87 13.94
C GLY A 803 17.40 -12.80 13.57
N GLU A 804 16.17 -12.28 13.51
CA GLU A 804 14.99 -13.02 13.03
C GLU A 804 15.17 -13.48 11.57
N TYR A 805 15.65 -12.61 10.68
CA TYR A 805 15.92 -12.98 9.29
C TYR A 805 16.98 -14.09 9.16
N ILE A 806 18.04 -14.03 9.97
CA ILE A 806 19.06 -15.09 10.06
C ILE A 806 18.43 -16.41 10.55
N ALA A 807 17.57 -16.36 11.58
CA ALA A 807 16.89 -17.54 12.11
C ALA A 807 15.92 -18.15 11.08
N LEU A 808 15.13 -17.32 10.38
CA LEU A 808 14.25 -17.73 9.29
C LEU A 808 15.03 -18.36 8.13
N TYR A 809 16.16 -17.77 7.72
CA TYR A 809 17.01 -18.32 6.67
C TYR A 809 17.67 -19.65 7.09
N GLN A 810 18.11 -19.78 8.34
CA GLN A 810 18.62 -21.05 8.87
C GLN A 810 17.55 -22.14 8.90
N ASN A 811 16.32 -21.80 9.31
CA ASN A 811 15.18 -22.71 9.31
C ASN A 811 14.80 -23.14 7.88
N GLN A 812 14.64 -22.18 6.96
CA GLN A 812 14.38 -22.45 5.54
C GLN A 812 15.47 -23.36 4.93
N ARG A 813 16.74 -23.13 5.24
CA ARG A 813 17.85 -23.99 4.80
C ARG A 813 17.81 -25.38 5.43
N ALA A 814 17.36 -25.52 6.67
CA ALA A 814 17.16 -26.81 7.32
C ALA A 814 16.00 -27.60 6.67
N VAL A 815 14.86 -26.95 6.42
CA VAL A 815 13.70 -27.53 5.71
C VAL A 815 14.07 -27.96 4.28
N LEU A 816 14.82 -27.12 3.55
CA LEU A 816 15.34 -27.48 2.22
C LEU A 816 16.28 -28.69 2.29
N LYS A 817 17.15 -28.77 3.31
CA LYS A 817 18.04 -29.94 3.49
C LYS A 817 17.25 -31.20 3.84
N ALA A 818 16.25 -31.13 4.72
CA ALA A 818 15.37 -32.25 5.03
C ALA A 818 14.64 -32.76 3.78
N ARG A 819 14.04 -31.86 3.01
CA ARG A 819 13.36 -32.18 1.73
C ARG A 819 14.30 -32.70 0.63
N HIS A 820 15.61 -32.48 0.75
CA HIS A 820 16.60 -33.13 -0.10
C HIS A 820 16.91 -34.56 0.37
N LEU A 821 17.09 -34.78 1.67
CA LEU A 821 17.27 -36.11 2.25
C LEU A 821 16.06 -37.02 2.00
N GLU A 822 14.83 -36.51 2.15
CA GLU A 822 13.59 -37.23 1.80
C GLU A 822 13.57 -37.71 0.33
N LYS A 823 14.09 -36.89 -0.60
CA LYS A 823 14.21 -37.26 -2.02
C LYS A 823 15.31 -38.29 -2.25
N GLU A 824 16.46 -38.15 -1.58
CA GLU A 824 17.56 -39.11 -1.66
C GLU A 824 17.14 -40.47 -1.09
N GLU A 825 16.39 -40.51 0.01
CA GLU A 825 15.76 -41.72 0.53
C GLU A 825 14.74 -42.32 -0.46
N TYR A 826 13.85 -41.50 -1.02
CA TYR A 826 12.87 -41.98 -2.00
C TYR A 826 13.53 -42.57 -3.26
N ILE A 827 14.57 -41.91 -3.78
CA ILE A 827 15.39 -42.41 -4.90
C ILE A 827 16.09 -43.72 -4.52
N SER A 828 16.59 -43.83 -3.27
CA SER A 828 17.24 -45.05 -2.78
C SER A 828 16.28 -46.23 -2.67
N ARG A 829 15.07 -46.00 -2.14
CA ARG A 829 14.00 -47.02 -2.09
C ARG A 829 13.58 -47.46 -3.50
N LEU A 830 13.35 -46.51 -4.41
CA LEU A 830 13.00 -46.81 -5.80
C LEU A 830 14.12 -47.56 -6.55
N ALA A 831 15.39 -47.33 -6.19
CA ALA A 831 16.53 -48.09 -6.71
C ALA A 831 16.56 -49.52 -6.16
N GLN A 832 16.23 -49.74 -4.88
CA GLN A 832 16.06 -51.07 -4.30
C GLN A 832 14.88 -51.82 -4.95
N ASP A 833 13.69 -51.21 -5.04
CA ASP A 833 12.50 -51.80 -5.66
C ASP A 833 12.78 -52.27 -7.09
N LYS A 834 13.57 -51.48 -7.85
CA LYS A 834 13.99 -51.81 -9.21
C LYS A 834 14.92 -53.03 -9.26
N GLU A 835 15.86 -53.15 -8.32
CA GLU A 835 16.78 -54.30 -8.27
C GLU A 835 16.05 -55.56 -7.76
N GLU A 836 15.16 -55.44 -6.78
CA GLU A 836 14.26 -56.53 -6.36
C GLU A 836 13.34 -57.00 -7.50
N MET A 837 12.76 -56.10 -8.28
CA MET A 837 11.95 -56.46 -9.44
C MET A 837 12.80 -57.13 -10.53
N LYS A 838 14.06 -56.73 -10.69
CA LYS A 838 15.03 -57.39 -11.58
C LYS A 838 15.40 -58.81 -11.11
N ILE A 839 15.55 -59.04 -9.81
CA ILE A 839 15.72 -60.38 -9.23
C ILE A 839 14.48 -61.24 -9.51
N LYS A 840 13.28 -60.75 -9.18
CA LYS A 840 11.99 -61.45 -9.42
C LYS A 840 11.76 -61.77 -10.90
N LEU A 841 12.25 -60.92 -11.81
CA LEU A 841 12.17 -61.14 -13.27
C LEU A 841 13.18 -62.20 -13.76
N LEU A 842 14.36 -62.31 -13.15
CA LEU A 842 15.31 -63.40 -13.40
C LEU A 842 14.78 -64.74 -12.86
N GLU A 843 14.18 -64.76 -11.67
CA GLU A 843 13.50 -65.94 -11.11
C GLU A 843 12.35 -66.41 -12.02
N LEU A 844 11.55 -65.48 -12.54
CA LEU A 844 10.50 -65.77 -13.51
C LEU A 844 11.07 -66.31 -14.83
N GLN A 845 12.18 -65.75 -15.33
CA GLN A 845 12.86 -66.23 -16.54
C GLN A 845 13.38 -67.66 -16.35
N GLU A 846 13.93 -67.98 -15.18
CA GLU A 846 14.39 -69.33 -14.85
C GLU A 846 13.22 -70.32 -14.74
N LEU A 847 12.10 -69.90 -14.12
CA LEU A 847 10.88 -70.71 -14.05
C LEU A 847 10.28 -70.98 -15.45
N VAL A 848 10.25 -69.96 -16.31
CA VAL A 848 9.82 -70.12 -17.72
C VAL A 848 10.76 -71.06 -18.47
N LEU A 849 12.08 -70.97 -18.25
CA LEU A 849 13.05 -71.88 -18.86
C LEU A 849 12.84 -73.33 -18.38
N ARG A 850 12.59 -73.54 -17.08
CA ARG A 850 12.22 -74.86 -16.53
C ARG A 850 10.94 -75.41 -17.16
N LEU A 851 9.86 -74.62 -17.20
CA LEU A 851 8.58 -75.04 -17.80
C LEU A 851 8.69 -75.30 -19.31
N VAL A 852 9.54 -74.56 -20.03
CA VAL A 852 9.84 -74.84 -21.45
C VAL A 852 10.64 -76.13 -21.60
N ASN A 853 11.63 -76.39 -20.73
CA ASN A 853 12.39 -77.64 -20.74
C ASN A 853 11.51 -78.85 -20.40
N GLU A 854 10.66 -78.75 -19.37
CA GLU A 854 9.65 -79.77 -19.04
C GLU A 854 8.69 -80.01 -20.21
N ARG A 855 8.19 -78.96 -20.86
CA ARG A 855 7.36 -79.07 -22.07
C ARG A 855 8.12 -79.77 -23.21
N ASN A 856 9.39 -79.44 -23.42
CA ASN A 856 10.23 -80.05 -24.46
C ASN A 856 10.50 -81.53 -24.14
N GLU A 857 10.69 -81.90 -22.88
CA GLU A 857 10.73 -83.29 -22.44
C GLU A 857 9.40 -84.01 -22.68
N TRP A 858 8.26 -83.41 -22.35
CA TRP A 858 6.93 -83.98 -22.61
C TRP A 858 6.67 -84.15 -24.10
N GLN A 859 7.08 -83.20 -24.94
CA GLN A 859 7.01 -83.32 -26.40
C GLN A 859 7.98 -84.39 -26.92
N GLY A 860 9.19 -84.52 -26.36
CA GLY A 860 10.14 -85.59 -26.68
C GLY A 860 9.60 -86.97 -26.32
N LYS A 861 8.98 -87.12 -25.13
CA LYS A 861 8.29 -88.33 -24.67
C LYS A 861 7.10 -88.66 -25.58
N PHE A 862 6.31 -87.67 -25.98
CA PHE A 862 5.18 -87.84 -26.90
C PHE A 862 5.63 -88.22 -28.33
N LEU A 863 6.73 -87.65 -28.82
CA LEU A 863 7.35 -88.00 -30.10
C LEU A 863 7.95 -89.41 -30.06
N ALA A 864 8.58 -89.82 -28.96
CA ALA A 864 9.07 -91.19 -28.76
C ALA A 864 7.93 -92.22 -28.71
N VAL A 865 6.81 -91.89 -28.05
CA VAL A 865 5.57 -92.70 -28.11
C VAL A 865 5.04 -92.78 -29.55
N SER A 866 5.09 -91.67 -30.30
CA SER A 866 4.66 -91.60 -31.71
C SER A 866 5.62 -92.30 -32.70
N GLN A 867 6.82 -92.72 -32.26
CA GLN A 867 7.82 -93.41 -33.08
C GLN A 867 7.83 -94.94 -32.90
N ASN A 868 6.81 -95.52 -32.26
CA ASN A 868 6.58 -96.96 -32.21
C ASN A 868 5.38 -97.37 -33.09
N PRO A 869 5.56 -97.57 -34.41
CA PRO A 869 4.48 -97.92 -35.33
C PRO A 869 4.18 -99.43 -35.35
N VAL A 870 2.90 -99.77 -35.53
CA VAL A 870 2.47 -101.06 -36.08
C VAL A 870 1.54 -100.79 -37.26
N ASP A 871 2.04 -101.14 -38.45
CA ASP A 871 1.33 -101.41 -39.72
C ASP A 871 0.25 -100.45 -40.28
N VAL A 872 0.68 -99.54 -41.19
CA VAL A 872 0.49 -99.62 -42.68
C VAL A 872 -0.97 -99.64 -43.24
N PRO A 873 -1.33 -99.04 -44.42
CA PRO A 873 -0.53 -98.40 -45.51
C PRO A 873 -0.99 -97.01 -46.04
N THR A 874 -0.27 -96.49 -47.06
CA THR A 874 -0.61 -95.42 -48.05
C THR A 874 -0.56 -93.94 -47.61
N PRO A 875 -0.37 -92.96 -48.56
CA PRO A 875 0.63 -92.92 -49.64
C PRO A 875 1.46 -91.60 -49.68
N VAL A 876 2.48 -91.55 -50.56
CA VAL A 876 3.50 -90.48 -50.76
C VAL A 876 3.55 -90.18 -52.29
N PRO A 877 3.90 -88.99 -52.86
CA PRO A 877 4.73 -87.84 -52.39
C PRO A 877 3.96 -86.48 -52.37
N THR A 878 4.51 -85.24 -52.28
CA THR A 878 5.82 -84.59 -52.58
C THR A 878 5.87 -83.24 -51.82
N GLY A 879 6.98 -82.62 -51.38
CA GLY A 879 8.40 -82.98 -51.32
C GLY A 879 9.27 -81.84 -50.70
N SER A 880 10.54 -82.17 -50.40
CA SER A 880 11.76 -81.34 -50.12
C SER A 880 11.74 -79.79 -50.21
N GLN A 881 12.57 -79.00 -49.50
CA GLN A 881 13.68 -79.18 -48.51
C GLN A 881 13.99 -77.78 -47.87
N GLY A 882 14.89 -77.55 -46.90
CA GLY A 882 15.77 -78.43 -46.12
C GLY A 882 17.18 -77.82 -45.86
N PHE A 883 17.75 -78.02 -44.66
CA PHE A 883 19.02 -77.44 -44.13
C PHE A 883 19.00 -75.92 -43.84
N GLY A 884 19.79 -75.38 -42.89
CA GLY A 884 20.77 -76.00 -41.97
C GLY A 884 21.19 -75.03 -40.83
N ALA A 885 21.96 -75.52 -39.85
CA ALA A 885 22.34 -74.76 -38.65
C ALA A 885 23.74 -74.11 -38.76
N ALA A 886 23.99 -73.06 -37.96
CA ALA A 886 25.32 -72.55 -37.63
C ALA A 886 25.30 -71.77 -36.30
N ASP A 887 26.06 -72.25 -35.31
CA ASP A 887 26.36 -71.51 -34.07
C ASP A 887 27.51 -70.51 -34.27
N GLN A 888 27.39 -69.34 -33.63
CA GLN A 888 28.44 -68.61 -32.90
C GLN A 888 27.81 -67.33 -32.31
N GLN A 889 27.81 -67.07 -31.00
CA GLN A 889 28.98 -66.85 -30.13
C GLN A 889 29.82 -65.67 -30.68
N GLY A 890 29.75 -64.44 -30.17
CA GLY A 890 29.16 -63.94 -28.91
C GLY A 890 30.27 -63.56 -27.93
N ASP A 891 30.31 -62.28 -27.53
CA ASP A 891 31.21 -61.80 -26.48
C ASP A 891 30.54 -60.65 -25.69
N LEU A 892 31.02 -60.42 -24.48
CA LEU A 892 30.54 -59.45 -23.50
C LEU A 892 31.40 -58.18 -23.51
N ARG A 893 30.82 -57.08 -23.01
CA ARG A 893 31.40 -55.97 -22.21
C ARG A 893 30.56 -54.70 -22.42
N GLU A 894 30.52 -53.71 -21.52
CA GLU A 894 30.78 -53.59 -20.08
C GLU A 894 30.30 -52.17 -19.70
N VAL A 895 29.89 -51.92 -18.46
CA VAL A 895 29.24 -50.63 -18.12
C VAL A 895 30.27 -49.53 -17.91
N SER A 896 30.05 -48.35 -18.49
CA SER A 896 30.55 -47.10 -17.92
C SER A 896 29.60 -45.94 -18.17
N LEU A 897 29.17 -45.30 -17.08
CA LEU A 897 28.65 -43.93 -17.08
C LEU A 897 29.84 -42.97 -16.93
N ALA A 898 29.78 -41.81 -17.57
CA ALA A 898 30.68 -40.68 -17.33
C ALA A 898 29.92 -39.38 -17.62
N ASP A 899 30.24 -38.32 -16.90
CA ASP A 899 29.41 -37.12 -16.81
C ASP A 899 30.01 -35.92 -17.60
N SER A 900 29.13 -35.02 -18.03
CA SER A 900 29.37 -33.60 -18.36
C SER A 900 30.41 -33.19 -19.42
N ILE A 901 29.97 -32.36 -20.38
CA ILE A 901 30.57 -31.07 -20.82
C ILE A 901 29.80 -30.53 -22.06
N GLU A 902 29.38 -29.26 -22.03
CA GLU A 902 28.94 -28.52 -23.24
C GLU A 902 30.15 -27.97 -24.02
N PRO A 903 30.03 -27.72 -25.34
CA PRO A 903 29.88 -26.31 -25.72
C PRO A 903 28.99 -26.01 -26.95
N ALA A 904 28.01 -25.13 -26.73
CA ALA A 904 27.68 -23.92 -27.52
C ALA A 904 27.77 -23.83 -29.07
N GLN A 905 26.73 -23.18 -29.63
CA GLN A 905 26.61 -22.50 -30.95
C GLN A 905 26.31 -23.35 -32.22
N GLY A 906 25.30 -22.90 -32.98
CA GLY A 906 25.05 -23.31 -34.38
C GLY A 906 23.58 -23.62 -34.70
N ALA A 907 22.95 -22.79 -35.53
CA ALA A 907 21.59 -23.01 -36.06
C ALA A 907 21.55 -22.69 -37.56
N PRO A 908 20.49 -23.04 -38.32
CA PRO A 908 19.48 -24.08 -38.10
C PRO A 908 19.48 -25.14 -39.23
N GLY A 909 18.94 -26.35 -38.99
CA GLY A 909 18.81 -27.37 -40.04
C GLY A 909 17.74 -28.41 -39.76
N ALA A 910 16.73 -28.50 -40.62
CA ALA A 910 15.66 -29.49 -40.49
C ALA A 910 16.02 -30.78 -41.25
N LEU A 911 16.35 -31.84 -40.49
CA LEU A 911 16.47 -33.21 -40.99
C LEU A 911 15.95 -34.16 -39.91
N THR A 912 14.88 -34.91 -40.22
CA THR A 912 14.28 -35.90 -39.33
C THR A 912 15.10 -37.21 -39.34
N PRO A 913 15.57 -37.72 -38.18
CA PRO A 913 16.05 -39.09 -38.07
C PRO A 913 14.88 -40.09 -38.27
N PRO A 914 15.15 -41.35 -38.63
CA PRO A 914 14.11 -42.37 -38.80
C PRO A 914 13.43 -42.69 -37.46
N GLU A 915 12.11 -42.93 -37.49
CA GLU A 915 11.36 -43.34 -36.32
C GLU A 915 11.85 -44.70 -35.80
N ASN A 916 12.07 -44.80 -34.50
CA ASN A 916 12.46 -46.04 -33.83
C ASN A 916 11.31 -47.06 -33.91
N PRO A 917 11.53 -48.32 -34.34
CA PRO A 917 10.45 -49.31 -34.49
C PRO A 917 9.70 -49.57 -33.18
N THR A 918 10.37 -49.47 -32.03
CA THR A 918 9.75 -49.57 -30.70
C THR A 918 8.77 -48.41 -30.45
N ALA A 919 9.06 -47.21 -30.95
CA ALA A 919 8.16 -46.06 -30.84
C ALA A 919 6.91 -46.22 -31.71
N GLN A 920 7.02 -46.83 -32.90
CA GLN A 920 5.86 -47.17 -33.72
C GLN A 920 4.99 -48.25 -33.06
N GLN A 921 5.59 -49.28 -32.45
CA GLN A 921 4.84 -50.27 -31.65
C GLN A 921 4.13 -49.63 -30.45
N ILE A 922 4.77 -48.71 -29.73
CA ILE A 922 4.15 -47.96 -28.62
C ILE A 922 3.00 -47.08 -29.13
N MET A 923 3.17 -46.35 -30.23
CA MET A 923 2.08 -45.55 -30.81
C MET A 923 0.93 -46.40 -31.36
N GLN A 924 1.20 -47.62 -31.81
CA GLN A 924 0.16 -48.56 -32.22
C GLN A 924 -0.59 -49.13 -31.00
N LEU A 925 0.11 -49.54 -29.94
CA LEU A 925 -0.53 -49.92 -28.67
C LEU A 925 -1.41 -48.79 -28.11
N LEU A 926 -0.90 -47.56 -28.09
CA LEU A 926 -1.67 -46.40 -27.60
C LEU A 926 -2.92 -46.12 -28.46
N ARG A 927 -2.87 -46.40 -29.77
CA ARG A 927 -4.02 -46.27 -30.67
C ARG A 927 -5.06 -47.39 -30.46
N GLU A 928 -4.60 -48.61 -30.21
CA GLU A 928 -5.46 -49.76 -29.87
C GLU A 928 -6.11 -49.59 -28.48
N ILE A 929 -5.40 -48.99 -27.51
CA ILE A 929 -5.94 -48.60 -26.20
C ILE A 929 -6.97 -47.45 -26.30
N GLN A 930 -6.78 -46.50 -27.22
CA GLN A 930 -7.73 -45.38 -27.42
C GLN A 930 -9.02 -45.76 -28.18
N ASN A 931 -9.05 -46.88 -28.92
CA ASN A 931 -10.26 -47.35 -29.61
C ASN A 931 -10.36 -48.89 -29.56
N PRO A 932 -10.88 -49.46 -28.46
CA PRO A 932 -11.13 -50.89 -28.37
C PRO A 932 -12.29 -51.29 -29.31
N GLN A 933 -11.96 -51.91 -30.45
CA GLN A 933 -12.96 -52.64 -31.23
C GLN A 933 -13.42 -53.86 -30.43
N GLU A 934 -14.72 -53.95 -30.16
CA GLU A 934 -15.32 -55.07 -29.42
C GLU A 934 -15.02 -56.41 -30.10
N ARG A 935 -14.23 -57.25 -29.44
CA ARG A 935 -14.14 -58.68 -29.75
C ARG A 935 -15.19 -59.42 -28.92
N PRO A 936 -16.16 -60.12 -29.52
CA PRO A 936 -17.24 -60.75 -28.76
C PRO A 936 -16.72 -61.97 -28.01
N GLY A 937 -16.63 -61.87 -26.68
CA GLY A 937 -16.44 -63.02 -25.79
C GLY A 937 -15.32 -62.87 -24.76
N LEU A 938 -15.60 -62.14 -23.67
CA LEU A 938 -15.32 -62.52 -22.27
C LEU A 938 -16.00 -61.52 -21.32
N GLY A 939 -16.26 -61.93 -20.07
CA GLY A 939 -17.26 -61.31 -19.19
C GLY A 939 -16.99 -59.85 -18.76
N SER A 940 -18.07 -59.09 -18.56
CA SER A 940 -18.05 -57.72 -18.04
C SER A 940 -17.79 -57.68 -16.54
N ASN A 941 -16.72 -56.99 -16.12
CA ASN A 941 -16.57 -56.50 -14.75
C ASN A 941 -16.72 -54.96 -14.74
N PRO A 942 -17.49 -54.37 -13.80
CA PRO A 942 -17.70 -52.93 -13.77
C PRO A 942 -16.49 -52.19 -13.16
N CYS A 943 -15.81 -51.37 -13.96
CA CYS A 943 -14.81 -50.44 -13.44
C CYS A 943 -15.51 -49.22 -12.79
N ILE A 944 -15.33 -49.05 -11.48
CA ILE A 944 -15.77 -47.84 -10.76
C ILE A 944 -14.84 -46.67 -11.15
N PRO A 945 -15.34 -45.51 -11.61
CA PRO A 945 -14.49 -44.40 -12.00
C PRO A 945 -13.95 -43.62 -10.78
N PHE A 946 -12.63 -43.64 -10.59
CA PHE A 946 -11.97 -42.77 -9.60
C PHE A 946 -11.87 -41.33 -10.12
N PHE A 947 -12.49 -40.39 -9.41
CA PHE A 947 -12.39 -38.95 -9.69
C PHE A 947 -11.47 -38.26 -8.68
N TYR A 948 -10.36 -37.69 -9.17
CA TYR A 948 -9.46 -36.87 -8.36
C TYR A 948 -9.94 -35.42 -8.29
N ARG A 949 -10.07 -34.90 -7.07
CA ARG A 949 -10.21 -33.47 -6.77
C ARG A 949 -9.47 -33.20 -5.46
N ALA A 950 -8.49 -32.29 -5.49
CA ALA A 950 -7.85 -31.81 -4.26
C ALA A 950 -8.87 -31.01 -3.42
N ASP A 951 -8.82 -31.16 -2.09
CA ASP A 951 -9.50 -30.23 -1.18
C ASP A 951 -8.61 -28.98 -0.90
N GLU A 952 -9.12 -28.03 -0.12
CA GLU A 952 -8.46 -26.74 0.12
C GLU A 952 -7.16 -26.83 0.96
N ASN A 953 -6.72 -28.04 1.32
CA ASN A 953 -5.50 -28.32 2.09
C ASN A 953 -4.50 -29.26 1.37
N ASP A 954 -4.65 -29.48 0.06
CA ASP A 954 -3.82 -30.40 -0.77
C ASP A 954 -3.84 -31.90 -0.37
N GLU A 955 -4.76 -32.34 0.51
CA GLU A 955 -4.94 -33.77 0.81
C GLU A 955 -5.77 -34.50 -0.27
N VAL A 956 -5.22 -35.58 -0.83
CA VAL A 956 -5.92 -36.43 -1.81
C VAL A 956 -6.75 -37.50 -1.09
N LYS A 957 -8.03 -37.20 -0.82
CA LYS A 957 -8.99 -38.20 -0.30
C LYS A 957 -9.65 -38.95 -1.46
N ILE A 958 -9.41 -40.26 -1.51
CA ILE A 958 -10.11 -41.18 -2.42
C ILE A 958 -11.51 -41.43 -1.87
N MET A 959 -12.55 -40.97 -2.57
CA MET A 959 -13.92 -41.41 -2.31
C MET A 959 -14.27 -42.54 -3.27
N VAL A 960 -14.60 -43.71 -2.71
CA VAL A 960 -15.30 -44.79 -3.41
C VAL A 960 -16.80 -44.61 -3.17
N VAL A 961 -17.62 -44.90 -4.19
CA VAL A 961 -19.09 -44.95 -4.13
C VAL A 961 -19.53 -46.30 -4.67
#